data_AF-A0A432W672-F1
#
_entry.id   AF-A0A432W672-F1
#
_cell.length_a   1.000
_cell.length_b   1.000
_cell.length_c   1.000
_cell.angle_alpha   90.00
_cell.angle_beta   90.00
_cell.angle_gamma   90.00
#
_symmetry.space_group_name_H-M   'P 1'
#
loop_
_entity.id
_entity.type
_entity.pdbx_description
1 polymer ?
#
loop_
_entity_poly.entity_id
_entity_poly.type
_entity_poly.pdbx_seq_one_letter_code
_entity_poly.pdbx_strand_id
1 'polypeptide(L)'
;MKIFLAVLMLLTAAPVWAQQPIAYWAQNDNQLADGSAGFEPASFPQYADLGYGELYVQDFNDELDADGAYRWLQSFAGSTANAVSGFPAGGSLSIQGATNNTNNGVSVVLRVDTREYQDIQVSWAQRGTGTGFDSRQFSWSTDGASYNLVDVDEGSLGSSWQVQSYDLSSVSAINDNPVVYFRITLDGASSANGNNRLDNIRVQGVRIADASRVGVYDNDFPSNPFYRGWSQFVVSGESSWEWDESFNNISYTPFLDGNCQPGESWLVSPGFDLDSQQDERVAFEIARGFAGDNDLEVLYSTDYQGGDVSSASWSLLSVITSADFDNNNVPQRFDGFEQLQNEQGHAHIAFRFVYSSGECGTWRLNKLQLTAELAESDPVDFACGAPTTPVHRVQGSNFQSPMQGAEVQLEAIVTTAFLATDESQIGGFYMQAADHEHDSDPYTSEGIFVDASGQYLSLNEGDRVRVQGEVEESFEQTQISNLSDFEVCTTGQSDQVTALPLELPISDFLQFEAVEGMLVELPQELTVTDVFNAVRFAEIQVSKGPLFIPTQVATPGPEAQAVKRANQHNRLVLDDGRTGSNRTPFLIGEDGVSPLSAHNPIRNGYRIEQGHQGVMGYSFAEYRVRSQQLPDYLSQANPRTAQPGIASGGNLRVASYNLENLFATLGDSGETCGPNQLSCRGAADEEELQRQLQKIVSAIIALDAQVVALAEVENDADDATLQMLVDALNQADRLGRWDYIATGWLGTDAIKPGFIYQSLRARPIGDYAVLDSSVDPDFDTSRQRPALAQSFRANNSGRFTAVALHLRAKASCPDSGPDSDQGDGQGCWNDWRTRSTGALARWLEEDPTGNGVAAVLLLGDFNAYAQEDPMRLLESEGYSNLAIAANNGNPEVYSYTFFGESGSLDHGLANPVLAEQVVDAGYWPINADELPVFNYNTGTLPGGFLEKPDNFYSTQPFRSSDHDPMVIELNLRRCTPGLRNLPRHSLGKELNSPEC
;
A
#
# COMPACT_ATOMS: atom_id res chain seq x y z
N MET A 1 1.39 10.06 44.69
CA MET A 1 1.49 9.10 45.81
C MET A 1 0.77 7.83 45.39
N LYS A 2 1.54 6.71 45.25
CA LYS A 2 1.20 5.39 44.65
C LYS A 2 1.12 5.40 43.11
N ILE A 3 2.24 5.40 42.36
CA ILE A 3 3.11 4.27 41.95
C ILE A 3 2.31 3.05 41.47
N PHE A 4 2.04 3.01 40.16
CA PHE A 4 1.95 1.79 39.38
C PHE A 4 3.32 1.59 38.73
N LEU A 5 4.06 0.58 39.19
CA LEU A 5 5.29 0.12 38.55
C LEU A 5 4.83 -0.91 37.50
N ALA A 6 4.71 -0.49 36.24
CA ALA A 6 4.81 -1.43 35.14
C ALA A 6 6.31 -1.71 35.00
N VAL A 7 6.75 -2.90 35.41
CA VAL A 7 8.11 -3.35 35.13
C VAL A 7 8.12 -3.68 33.64
N LEU A 8 8.58 -2.73 32.83
CA LEU A 8 9.07 -3.00 31.49
C LEU A 8 10.42 -3.69 31.70
N MET A 9 10.46 -5.02 31.58
CA MET A 9 11.75 -5.72 31.49
C MET A 9 12.37 -5.30 30.16
N LEU A 10 13.54 -4.66 30.23
CA LEU A 10 14.48 -4.64 29.11
C LEU A 10 14.79 -6.10 28.79
N LEU A 11 14.27 -6.56 27.66
CA LEU A 11 14.78 -7.74 26.98
C LEU A 11 16.20 -7.40 26.55
N THR A 12 17.18 -8.08 27.12
CA THR A 12 18.42 -8.34 26.37
C THR A 12 18.01 -9.29 25.26
N ALA A 13 17.80 -8.77 24.05
CA ALA A 13 17.62 -9.59 22.88
C ALA A 13 18.97 -10.26 22.62
N ALA A 14 19.06 -11.56 22.91
CA ALA A 14 20.01 -12.40 22.19
C ALA A 14 19.64 -12.34 20.70
N PRO A 15 20.60 -12.48 19.76
CA PRO A 15 20.31 -12.46 18.33
C PRO A 15 19.17 -13.42 18.06
N VAL A 16 18.08 -12.91 17.47
CA VAL A 16 16.87 -13.69 17.20
C VAL A 16 17.15 -14.58 15.99
N TRP A 17 17.94 -15.62 16.19
CA TRP A 17 17.86 -16.81 15.35
C TRP A 17 16.43 -17.29 15.39
N ALA A 18 15.86 -17.59 14.21
CA ALA A 18 14.47 -17.99 14.11
C ALA A 18 14.20 -19.19 15.02
N GLN A 19 13.51 -18.95 16.14
CA GLN A 19 13.03 -19.97 17.04
C GLN A 19 12.24 -21.00 16.23
N GLN A 20 12.74 -22.22 16.15
CA GLN A 20 12.10 -23.30 15.41
C GLN A 20 11.16 -24.07 16.33
N PRO A 21 9.95 -24.45 15.88
CA PRO A 21 9.07 -25.29 16.67
C PRO A 21 9.73 -26.66 16.91
N ILE A 22 9.98 -26.97 18.18
CA ILE A 22 10.43 -28.28 18.64
C ILE A 22 9.22 -29.22 18.77
N ALA A 23 8.13 -28.70 19.32
CA ALA A 23 6.85 -29.37 19.44
C ALA A 23 5.70 -28.36 19.50
N TYR A 24 4.59 -28.62 18.81
CA TYR A 24 3.40 -27.78 18.82
C TYR A 24 2.12 -28.62 18.86
N TRP A 25 1.16 -28.21 19.69
CA TRP A 25 -0.16 -28.82 19.81
C TRP A 25 -1.23 -27.77 19.53
N ALA A 26 -1.90 -27.89 18.38
CA ALA A 26 -2.94 -26.99 17.92
C ALA A 26 -4.28 -27.19 18.65
N GLN A 27 -4.51 -28.35 19.27
CA GLN A 27 -5.78 -28.69 19.95
C GLN A 27 -7.03 -28.62 19.07
N ASN A 28 -6.85 -28.65 17.74
CA ASN A 28 -7.93 -28.49 16.79
C ASN A 28 -8.83 -29.73 16.68
N ASP A 29 -8.25 -30.93 16.74
CA ASP A 29 -8.93 -32.20 16.46
C ASP A 29 -9.23 -33.02 17.72
N ASN A 30 -10.05 -32.43 18.61
CA ASN A 30 -10.44 -33.03 19.88
C ASN A 30 -11.87 -33.65 19.84
N GLN A 31 -12.17 -34.42 18.79
CA GLN A 31 -13.48 -35.06 18.59
C GLN A 31 -13.48 -36.53 19.06
N LEU A 32 -14.50 -36.90 19.82
CA LEU A 32 -14.74 -38.26 20.31
C LEU A 32 -15.45 -39.12 19.26
N ALA A 33 -15.42 -40.45 19.43
CA ALA A 33 -15.99 -41.42 18.48
C ALA A 33 -17.51 -41.26 18.25
N ASP A 34 -18.23 -40.66 19.19
CA ASP A 34 -19.66 -40.35 19.09
C ASP A 34 -19.95 -39.01 18.37
N GLY A 35 -18.90 -38.29 17.98
CA GLY A 35 -18.95 -37.00 17.31
C GLY A 35 -18.96 -35.79 18.25
N SER A 36 -19.01 -35.98 19.57
CA SER A 36 -18.90 -34.89 20.55
C SER A 36 -17.46 -34.41 20.74
N ALA A 37 -17.25 -33.25 21.37
CA ALA A 37 -15.94 -32.67 21.59
C ALA A 37 -15.46 -32.95 23.02
N GLY A 38 -14.29 -33.56 23.19
CA GLY A 38 -13.78 -33.98 24.49
C GLY A 38 -12.54 -34.84 24.40
N PHE A 39 -12.16 -35.45 25.53
CA PHE A 39 -10.97 -36.27 25.64
C PHE A 39 -11.32 -37.60 26.31
N GLU A 40 -10.69 -38.69 25.88
CA GLU A 40 -10.80 -40.02 26.48
C GLU A 40 -9.40 -40.50 26.95
N PRO A 41 -9.29 -41.59 27.73
CA PRO A 41 -7.98 -42.08 28.17
C PRO A 41 -7.00 -42.35 27.02
N ALA A 42 -7.50 -42.76 25.86
CA ALA A 42 -6.68 -42.99 24.66
C ALA A 42 -6.22 -41.69 23.99
N SER A 43 -6.81 -40.53 24.33
CA SER A 43 -6.34 -39.23 23.85
C SER A 43 -4.97 -38.86 24.40
N PHE A 44 -4.51 -39.47 25.51
CA PHE A 44 -3.23 -39.14 26.13
C PHE A 44 -2.24 -40.32 26.13
N PRO A 45 -0.94 -40.09 25.85
CA PRO A 45 -0.37 -38.80 25.50
C PRO A 45 -0.81 -38.32 24.11
N GLN A 46 -1.07 -37.02 23.97
CA GLN A 46 -1.25 -36.38 22.68
C GLN A 46 0.12 -36.13 22.07
N TYR A 47 0.35 -36.66 20.87
CA TYR A 47 1.54 -36.33 20.11
C TYR A 47 1.40 -34.94 19.50
N ALA A 48 2.53 -34.24 19.36
CA ALA A 48 2.56 -32.92 18.75
C ALA A 48 2.10 -32.98 17.28
N ASP A 49 1.34 -31.96 16.85
CA ASP A 49 0.89 -31.79 15.47
C ASP A 49 2.05 -31.36 14.56
N LEU A 50 3.03 -30.63 15.12
CA LEU A 50 4.32 -30.35 14.50
C LEU A 50 5.45 -30.69 15.48
N GLY A 51 6.55 -31.25 14.95
CA GLY A 51 7.73 -31.60 15.74
C GLY A 51 7.55 -32.89 16.55
N TYR A 52 8.33 -33.03 17.63
CA TYR A 52 8.37 -34.26 18.44
C TYR A 52 8.13 -33.94 19.92
N GLY A 53 6.93 -34.26 20.40
CA GLY A 53 6.58 -34.10 21.81
C GLY A 53 5.34 -34.91 22.20
N GLU A 54 5.19 -35.10 23.51
CA GLU A 54 4.02 -35.70 24.15
C GLU A 54 3.38 -34.71 25.12
N LEU A 55 2.06 -34.57 25.08
CA LEU A 55 1.28 -33.81 26.05
C LEU A 55 0.37 -34.77 26.82
N TYR A 56 0.34 -34.65 28.15
CA TYR A 56 -0.60 -35.41 28.98
C TYR A 56 -1.04 -34.63 30.22
N VAL A 57 -2.17 -35.04 30.81
CA VAL A 57 -2.72 -34.44 32.02
C VAL A 57 -2.57 -35.42 33.19
N GLN A 58 -2.16 -34.94 34.36
CA GLN A 58 -2.00 -35.73 35.58
C GLN A 58 -2.58 -34.99 36.79
N ASP A 59 -2.71 -35.70 37.91
CA ASP A 59 -3.23 -35.17 39.18
C ASP A 59 -4.65 -34.56 39.06
N PHE A 60 -5.49 -35.13 38.20
CA PHE A 60 -6.87 -34.70 37.98
C PHE A 60 -7.88 -35.80 38.34
N ASN A 61 -9.13 -35.40 38.43
CA ASN A 61 -10.29 -36.26 38.58
C ASN A 61 -10.58 -36.95 37.24
N ASP A 62 -10.17 -38.21 37.15
CA ASP A 62 -10.25 -39.08 35.99
C ASP A 62 -11.63 -39.76 35.82
N GLU A 63 -12.69 -39.22 36.45
CA GLU A 63 -14.05 -39.74 36.31
C GLU A 63 -14.50 -39.72 34.84
N LEU A 64 -14.88 -40.89 34.34
CA LEU A 64 -15.43 -41.06 33.01
C LEU A 64 -16.95 -40.87 33.01
N ASP A 65 -17.49 -40.36 31.91
CA ASP A 65 -18.92 -40.38 31.64
C ASP A 65 -19.38 -41.75 31.10
N ALA A 66 -20.64 -41.83 30.67
CA ALA A 66 -21.25 -43.09 30.21
C ALA A 66 -20.64 -43.58 28.88
N ASP A 67 -20.02 -42.69 28.12
CA ASP A 67 -19.48 -42.93 26.78
C ASP A 67 -17.95 -43.17 26.83
N GLY A 68 -17.35 -43.10 28.02
CA GLY A 68 -15.94 -43.41 28.26
C GLY A 68 -15.01 -42.20 28.16
N ALA A 69 -15.55 -40.99 28.00
CA ALA A 69 -14.80 -39.74 27.96
C ALA A 69 -14.60 -39.15 29.36
N TYR A 70 -13.54 -38.37 29.53
CA TYR A 70 -13.28 -37.65 30.78
C TYR A 70 -14.34 -36.58 31.01
N ARG A 71 -15.04 -36.66 32.15
CA ARG A 71 -16.10 -35.70 32.47
C ARG A 71 -15.58 -34.27 32.64
N TRP A 72 -14.36 -34.14 33.17
CA TRP A 72 -13.79 -32.86 33.61
C TRP A 72 -12.64 -32.35 32.72
N LEU A 73 -12.37 -33.05 31.62
CA LEU A 73 -11.52 -32.59 30.51
C LEU A 73 -12.39 -32.50 29.26
N GLN A 74 -12.73 -31.29 28.86
CA GLN A 74 -13.64 -31.03 27.73
C GLN A 74 -12.93 -30.23 26.64
N SER A 75 -13.46 -30.32 25.42
CA SER A 75 -13.02 -29.44 24.33
C SER A 75 -14.07 -28.37 24.03
N PHE A 76 -13.61 -27.14 23.89
CA PHE A 76 -14.44 -26.00 23.46
C PHE A 76 -13.79 -25.29 22.27
N ALA A 77 -14.53 -24.40 21.61
CA ALA A 77 -13.98 -23.54 20.55
C ALA A 77 -12.69 -22.81 21.00
N GLY A 78 -11.65 -23.00 20.19
CA GLY A 78 -10.31 -22.44 20.30
C GLY A 78 -10.15 -21.05 19.71
N SER A 79 -8.93 -20.71 19.32
CA SER A 79 -8.52 -19.43 18.73
C SER A 79 -7.37 -19.63 17.74
N THR A 80 -7.10 -18.60 16.94
CA THR A 80 -5.83 -18.47 16.21
C THR A 80 -4.75 -17.76 17.04
N ALA A 81 -5.04 -17.33 18.28
CA ALA A 81 -4.06 -16.75 19.17
C ALA A 81 -2.93 -17.77 19.45
N ASN A 82 -1.67 -17.37 19.27
CA ASN A 82 -0.49 -18.25 19.33
C ASN A 82 -0.45 -19.40 18.31
N ALA A 83 -1.33 -19.43 17.31
CA ALA A 83 -1.32 -20.49 16.30
C ALA A 83 -0.08 -20.41 15.40
N VAL A 84 0.47 -21.56 15.03
CA VAL A 84 1.46 -21.65 13.95
C VAL A 84 0.72 -21.45 12.62
N SER A 85 1.36 -20.78 11.66
CA SER A 85 0.80 -20.55 10.33
C SER A 85 0.28 -21.86 9.72
N GLY A 86 -0.94 -21.83 9.18
CA GLY A 86 -1.61 -23.01 8.62
C GLY A 86 -2.56 -23.76 9.56
N PHE A 87 -2.59 -23.44 10.87
CA PHE A 87 -3.53 -24.05 11.81
C PHE A 87 -4.74 -23.13 12.07
N PRO A 88 -5.97 -23.51 11.65
CA PRO A 88 -7.17 -22.70 11.89
C PRO A 88 -7.58 -22.76 13.37
N ALA A 89 -8.55 -21.94 13.79
CA ALA A 89 -9.17 -22.11 15.10
C ALA A 89 -10.07 -23.37 15.12
N GLY A 90 -9.82 -24.29 16.05
CA GLY A 90 -10.60 -25.52 16.22
C GLY A 90 -11.10 -25.69 17.65
N GLY A 91 -10.67 -26.78 18.31
CA GLY A 91 -10.93 -27.08 19.72
C GLY A 91 -9.97 -26.39 20.70
N SER A 92 -10.00 -26.80 21.97
CA SER A 92 -9.06 -26.35 23.00
C SER A 92 -9.04 -27.36 24.15
N LEU A 93 -7.91 -27.49 24.85
CA LEU A 93 -7.82 -28.31 26.05
C LEU A 93 -8.43 -27.56 27.24
N SER A 94 -9.63 -27.95 27.68
CA SER A 94 -10.29 -27.30 28.81
C SER A 94 -10.36 -28.19 30.03
N ILE A 95 -9.67 -27.76 31.09
CA ILE A 95 -9.70 -28.40 32.39
C ILE A 95 -10.73 -27.68 33.28
N GLN A 96 -11.61 -28.46 33.91
CA GLN A 96 -12.65 -27.98 34.83
C GLN A 96 -12.28 -28.24 36.30
N GLY A 97 -12.84 -27.46 37.24
CA GLY A 97 -12.57 -27.61 38.67
C GLY A 97 -13.00 -28.96 39.27
N ALA A 98 -13.95 -29.66 38.65
CA ALA A 98 -14.56 -30.91 39.12
C ALA A 98 -15.31 -30.79 40.46
N THR A 99 -16.08 -31.84 40.80
CA THR A 99 -16.87 -31.86 42.03
C THR A 99 -16.00 -31.56 43.26
N ASN A 100 -16.45 -30.64 44.12
CA ASN A 100 -15.70 -30.13 45.28
C ASN A 100 -14.33 -29.50 44.94
N ASN A 101 -14.16 -29.04 43.71
CA ASN A 101 -12.93 -28.45 43.19
C ASN A 101 -11.72 -29.41 43.31
N THR A 102 -11.98 -30.70 43.08
CA THR A 102 -10.97 -31.77 43.23
C THR A 102 -9.84 -31.70 42.22
N ASN A 103 -9.99 -30.92 41.14
CA ASN A 103 -8.92 -30.68 40.17
C ASN A 103 -7.97 -29.55 40.56
N ASN A 104 -8.12 -28.93 41.74
CA ASN A 104 -7.10 -28.02 42.25
C ASN A 104 -5.77 -28.79 42.47
N GLY A 105 -4.73 -28.41 41.74
CA GLY A 105 -3.45 -29.12 41.65
C GLY A 105 -3.25 -29.95 40.37
N VAL A 106 -4.23 -29.99 39.47
CA VAL A 106 -4.12 -30.64 38.15
C VAL A 106 -2.95 -30.07 37.37
N SER A 107 -2.23 -30.94 36.66
CA SER A 107 -1.06 -30.54 35.87
C SER A 107 -1.20 -30.98 34.41
N VAL A 108 -0.96 -30.06 33.49
CA VAL A 108 -0.69 -30.36 32.08
C VAL A 108 0.82 -30.44 31.91
N VAL A 109 1.31 -31.56 31.37
CA VAL A 109 2.73 -31.85 31.21
C VAL A 109 3.07 -32.03 29.74
N LEU A 110 4.09 -31.32 29.29
CA LEU A 110 4.69 -31.43 27.97
C LEU A 110 6.03 -32.15 28.13
N ARG A 111 6.27 -33.20 27.36
CA ARG A 111 7.55 -33.91 27.28
C ARG A 111 8.10 -33.76 25.88
N VAL A 112 9.27 -33.13 25.77
CA VAL A 112 9.91 -32.80 24.49
C VAL A 112 11.36 -33.24 24.46
N ASP A 113 11.91 -33.42 23.26
CA ASP A 113 13.33 -33.66 22.99
C ASP A 113 13.94 -32.37 22.45
N THR A 114 14.87 -31.76 23.19
CA THR A 114 15.52 -30.51 22.83
C THR A 114 16.96 -30.73 22.33
N ARG A 115 17.34 -31.96 21.95
CA ARG A 115 18.65 -32.21 21.31
C ARG A 115 18.84 -31.33 20.08
N GLU A 116 20.07 -30.85 19.90
CA GLU A 116 20.44 -29.89 18.85
C GLU A 116 19.80 -28.51 19.02
N TYR A 117 19.06 -28.23 20.09
CA TYR A 117 18.44 -26.93 20.34
C TYR A 117 18.94 -26.25 21.62
N GLN A 118 18.97 -24.92 21.62
CA GLN A 118 19.20 -24.06 22.76
C GLN A 118 18.18 -22.91 22.78
N ASP A 119 18.30 -22.00 23.75
CA ASP A 119 17.45 -20.81 23.87
C ASP A 119 15.95 -21.12 23.90
N ILE A 120 15.57 -22.14 24.68
CA ILE A 120 14.22 -22.71 24.64
C ILE A 120 13.16 -21.71 25.11
N GLN A 121 12.05 -21.63 24.38
CA GLN A 121 10.87 -20.86 24.77
C GLN A 121 9.61 -21.73 24.76
N VAL A 122 8.65 -21.40 25.63
CA VAL A 122 7.37 -22.10 25.73
C VAL A 122 6.24 -21.08 25.76
N SER A 123 5.25 -21.24 24.89
CA SER A 123 4.09 -20.36 24.83
C SER A 123 2.77 -21.12 24.62
N TRP A 124 1.65 -20.50 24.99
CA TRP A 124 0.31 -21.00 24.70
C TRP A 124 -0.72 -19.87 24.74
N ALA A 125 -1.87 -20.07 24.07
CA ALA A 125 -3.04 -19.25 24.29
C ALA A 125 -3.87 -19.80 25.46
N GLN A 126 -4.37 -18.91 26.30
CA GLN A 126 -5.22 -19.25 27.43
C GLN A 126 -6.44 -18.35 27.57
N ARG A 127 -7.50 -18.91 28.14
CA ARG A 127 -8.64 -18.16 28.67
C ARG A 127 -9.36 -18.95 29.75
N GLY A 128 -10.36 -18.38 30.38
CA GLY A 128 -11.15 -19.13 31.34
C GLY A 128 -12.47 -18.49 31.72
N THR A 129 -13.01 -18.97 32.82
CA THR A 129 -14.18 -18.42 33.48
C THR A 129 -13.76 -17.74 34.78
N GLY A 130 -14.53 -16.76 35.26
CA GLY A 130 -14.28 -16.12 36.55
C GLY A 130 -14.34 -17.04 37.78
N THR A 131 -14.80 -18.29 37.63
CA THR A 131 -14.78 -19.32 38.68
C THR A 131 -13.82 -20.48 38.39
N GLY A 132 -13.03 -20.37 37.31
CA GLY A 132 -11.98 -21.32 36.97
C GLY A 132 -10.75 -21.14 37.86
N PHE A 133 -9.67 -21.84 37.52
CA PHE A 133 -8.41 -21.74 38.26
C PHE A 133 -7.87 -20.31 38.20
N ASP A 134 -7.47 -19.79 39.36
CA ASP A 134 -6.91 -18.44 39.52
C ASP A 134 -5.40 -18.47 39.77
N SER A 135 -4.77 -19.65 39.72
CA SER A 135 -3.31 -19.81 39.76
C SER A 135 -2.87 -20.80 38.69
N ARG A 136 -1.84 -20.44 37.92
CA ARG A 136 -1.23 -21.26 36.87
C ARG A 136 0.28 -21.23 37.07
N GLN A 137 0.83 -22.30 37.64
CA GLN A 137 2.27 -22.39 37.93
C GLN A 137 2.99 -23.06 36.77
N PHE A 138 3.98 -22.38 36.20
CA PHE A 138 4.79 -22.92 35.11
C PHE A 138 6.15 -23.39 35.64
N SER A 139 6.56 -24.60 35.30
CA SER A 139 7.78 -25.24 35.80
C SER A 139 8.43 -26.16 34.78
N TRP A 140 9.73 -26.43 34.92
CA TRP A 140 10.48 -27.34 34.05
C TRP A 140 11.23 -28.42 34.83
N SER A 141 11.57 -29.53 34.17
CA SER A 141 12.35 -30.63 34.72
C SER A 141 13.09 -31.41 33.62
N THR A 142 14.23 -32.03 33.94
CA THR A 142 14.95 -32.96 33.04
C THR A 142 14.82 -34.42 33.48
N ASP A 143 14.18 -34.68 34.62
CA ASP A 143 13.98 -36.03 35.16
C ASP A 143 12.49 -36.42 35.31
N GLY A 144 11.58 -35.45 35.10
CA GLY A 144 10.14 -35.62 35.22
C GLY A 144 9.64 -35.75 36.68
N ALA A 145 10.52 -35.60 37.66
CA ALA A 145 10.23 -35.77 39.09
C ALA A 145 10.50 -34.49 39.89
N SER A 146 11.63 -33.85 39.65
CA SER A 146 12.09 -32.63 40.31
C SER A 146 11.82 -31.43 39.39
N TYR A 147 10.79 -30.65 39.71
CA TYR A 147 10.40 -29.49 38.91
C TYR A 147 10.92 -28.18 39.52
N ASN A 148 11.56 -27.37 38.67
CA ASN A 148 11.98 -26.02 38.99
C ASN A 148 10.88 -25.05 38.56
N LEU A 149 10.38 -24.24 39.49
CA LEU A 149 9.36 -23.22 39.21
C LEU A 149 9.98 -22.09 38.38
N VAL A 150 9.32 -21.72 37.29
CA VAL A 150 9.66 -20.56 36.46
C VAL A 150 8.87 -19.35 36.93
N ASP A 151 7.54 -19.48 36.97
CA ASP A 151 6.62 -18.38 37.27
C ASP A 151 5.26 -18.88 37.78
N VAL A 152 4.49 -17.95 38.38
CA VAL A 152 3.11 -18.16 38.81
C VAL A 152 2.24 -17.05 38.27
N ASP A 153 1.40 -17.39 37.30
CA ASP A 153 0.40 -16.48 36.75
C ASP A 153 -0.85 -16.53 37.65
N GLU A 154 -1.14 -15.44 38.37
CA GLU A 154 -2.22 -15.33 39.38
C GLU A 154 -3.47 -14.58 38.86
N GLY A 155 -4.61 -14.78 39.51
CA GLY A 155 -5.90 -14.19 39.17
C GLY A 155 -6.75 -15.03 38.20
N SER A 156 -8.07 -14.88 38.26
CA SER A 156 -8.99 -15.61 37.38
C SER A 156 -8.88 -15.12 35.94
N LEU A 157 -8.83 -16.04 34.97
CA LEU A 157 -8.84 -15.69 33.55
C LEU A 157 -10.23 -15.18 33.09
N GLY A 158 -10.24 -14.22 32.17
CA GLY A 158 -11.44 -13.72 31.50
C GLY A 158 -11.85 -14.55 30.28
N SER A 159 -12.91 -14.13 29.60
CA SER A 159 -13.44 -14.80 28.40
C SER A 159 -12.64 -14.55 27.12
N SER A 160 -11.72 -13.58 27.14
CA SER A 160 -10.83 -13.28 26.01
C SER A 160 -9.60 -14.18 26.04
N TRP A 161 -9.15 -14.61 24.86
CA TRP A 161 -7.88 -15.32 24.71
C TRP A 161 -6.71 -14.37 24.93
N GLN A 162 -5.71 -14.81 25.70
CA GLN A 162 -4.45 -14.13 25.92
C GLN A 162 -3.30 -15.12 25.71
N VAL A 163 -2.18 -14.65 25.17
CA VAL A 163 -0.99 -15.49 24.97
C VAL A 163 -0.10 -15.37 26.21
N GLN A 164 0.31 -16.51 26.75
CA GLN A 164 1.40 -16.58 27.72
C GLN A 164 2.65 -17.12 27.04
N SER A 165 3.80 -16.53 27.36
CA SER A 165 5.10 -16.90 26.80
C SER A 165 6.17 -16.81 27.88
N TYR A 166 7.03 -17.83 27.91
CA TYR A 166 8.15 -17.94 28.84
C TYR A 166 9.44 -18.12 28.05
N ASP A 167 10.37 -17.19 28.25
CA ASP A 167 11.74 -17.31 27.76
C ASP A 167 12.59 -18.06 28.79
N LEU A 168 13.12 -19.21 28.38
CA LEU A 168 13.98 -20.06 29.21
C LEU A 168 15.40 -20.12 28.65
N SER A 169 15.81 -19.15 27.84
CA SER A 169 17.15 -19.08 27.23
C SER A 169 18.28 -19.14 28.24
N SER A 170 18.09 -18.55 29.42
CA SER A 170 19.03 -18.61 30.54
C SER A 170 19.18 -20.00 31.21
N VAL A 171 18.34 -20.98 30.86
CA VAL A 171 18.31 -22.32 31.47
C VAL A 171 19.10 -23.32 30.64
N SER A 172 20.42 -23.31 30.77
CA SER A 172 21.29 -24.21 29.98
C SER A 172 21.05 -25.71 30.19
N ALA A 173 20.43 -26.11 31.30
CA ALA A 173 20.15 -27.53 31.62
C ALA A 173 19.11 -28.18 30.68
N ILE A 174 18.29 -27.37 30.01
CA ILE A 174 17.26 -27.84 29.06
C ILE A 174 17.70 -27.68 27.59
N ASN A 175 18.90 -27.18 27.34
CA ASN A 175 19.50 -27.13 26.01
C ASN A 175 20.15 -28.49 25.69
N ASP A 176 20.14 -28.90 24.43
CA ASP A 176 20.69 -30.16 23.91
C ASP A 176 20.30 -31.41 24.73
N ASN A 177 19.04 -31.47 25.17
CA ASN A 177 18.61 -32.48 26.15
C ASN A 177 17.63 -33.48 25.54
N PRO A 178 17.88 -34.80 25.62
CA PRO A 178 17.00 -35.83 25.04
C PRO A 178 15.61 -35.88 25.69
N VAL A 179 15.42 -35.29 26.87
CA VAL A 179 14.11 -35.21 27.50
C VAL A 179 13.99 -34.00 28.43
N VAL A 180 13.04 -33.12 28.13
CA VAL A 180 12.64 -32.00 28.97
C VAL A 180 11.15 -32.08 29.23
N TYR A 181 10.76 -31.81 30.47
CA TYR A 181 9.39 -31.74 30.91
C TYR A 181 9.03 -30.30 31.24
N PHE A 182 7.97 -29.77 30.66
CA PHE A 182 7.34 -28.53 31.07
C PHE A 182 5.99 -28.83 31.70
N ARG A 183 5.65 -28.13 32.79
CA ARG A 183 4.43 -28.41 33.54
C ARG A 183 3.71 -27.14 33.92
N ILE A 184 2.43 -27.10 33.58
CA ILE A 184 1.46 -26.07 33.96
C ILE A 184 0.55 -26.67 35.02
N THR A 185 0.69 -26.24 36.27
CA THR A 185 -0.16 -26.68 37.38
C THR A 185 -1.26 -25.64 37.64
N LEU A 186 -2.52 -26.06 37.58
CA LEU A 186 -3.69 -25.21 37.77
C LEU A 186 -4.25 -25.36 39.18
N ASP A 187 -4.50 -24.25 39.87
CA ASP A 187 -5.05 -24.23 41.23
C ASP A 187 -6.04 -23.07 41.43
N GLY A 188 -6.85 -23.15 42.49
CA GLY A 188 -7.77 -22.09 42.92
C GLY A 188 -9.10 -22.01 42.17
N ALA A 189 -9.53 -23.08 41.51
CA ALA A 189 -10.90 -23.17 41.01
C ALA A 189 -11.90 -23.06 42.17
N SER A 190 -12.92 -22.23 41.97
CA SER A 190 -13.98 -21.98 42.96
C SER A 190 -15.31 -22.65 42.60
N SER A 191 -15.41 -23.27 41.42
CA SER A 191 -16.58 -24.02 40.97
C SER A 191 -16.19 -25.27 40.19
N ALA A 192 -17.01 -26.32 40.29
CA ALA A 192 -16.82 -27.57 39.56
C ALA A 192 -16.79 -27.39 38.04
N ASN A 193 -17.57 -26.45 37.50
CA ASN A 193 -17.62 -26.17 36.05
C ASN A 193 -16.72 -24.98 35.66
N GLY A 194 -16.08 -24.33 36.64
CA GLY A 194 -15.10 -23.30 36.37
C GLY A 194 -13.94 -23.92 35.61
N ASN A 195 -13.50 -23.28 34.52
CA ASN A 195 -12.45 -23.82 33.66
C ASN A 195 -11.36 -22.81 33.32
N ASN A 196 -10.19 -23.36 33.00
CA ASN A 196 -9.21 -22.74 32.13
C ASN A 196 -9.12 -23.56 30.83
N ARG A 197 -8.76 -22.88 29.75
CA ARG A 197 -8.61 -23.44 28.42
C ARG A 197 -7.23 -23.10 27.93
N LEU A 198 -6.53 -24.09 27.41
CA LEU A 198 -5.22 -23.96 26.79
C LEU A 198 -5.37 -24.34 25.32
N ASP A 199 -4.74 -23.57 24.46
CA ASP A 199 -4.81 -23.73 23.02
C ASP A 199 -3.48 -23.32 22.38
N ASN A 200 -3.18 -23.84 21.19
CA ASN A 200 -1.96 -23.53 20.44
C ASN A 200 -0.68 -23.58 21.30
N ILE A 201 -0.42 -24.70 21.97
CA ILE A 201 0.72 -24.85 22.89
C ILE A 201 1.99 -25.09 22.06
N ARG A 202 3.04 -24.29 22.27
CA ARG A 202 4.27 -24.31 21.48
C ARG A 202 5.49 -24.40 22.38
N VAL A 203 6.41 -25.30 22.03
CA VAL A 203 7.80 -25.31 22.51
C VAL A 203 8.70 -25.07 21.31
N GLN A 204 9.63 -24.14 21.43
CA GLN A 204 10.54 -23.74 20.36
C GLN A 204 11.95 -23.50 20.89
N GLY A 205 12.95 -23.54 20.01
CA GLY A 205 14.35 -23.27 20.34
C GLY A 205 15.17 -22.89 19.10
N VAL A 206 16.38 -22.40 19.33
CA VAL A 206 17.38 -22.14 18.29
C VAL A 206 18.20 -23.40 18.06
N ARG A 207 18.38 -23.84 16.81
CA ARG A 207 19.32 -24.96 16.54
C ARG A 207 20.73 -24.52 16.90
N ILE A 208 21.45 -25.33 17.66
CA ILE A 208 22.82 -25.06 18.11
C ILE A 208 23.75 -24.87 16.91
N ALA A 209 23.58 -25.66 15.84
CA ALA A 209 24.34 -25.52 14.60
C ALA A 209 24.06 -24.21 13.85
N ASP A 210 22.93 -23.54 14.16
CA ASP A 210 22.53 -22.30 13.49
C ASP A 210 22.76 -21.07 14.39
N ALA A 211 23.15 -21.25 15.65
CA ALA A 211 23.21 -20.18 16.65
C ALA A 211 24.32 -19.13 16.43
N SER A 212 25.29 -19.42 15.58
CA SER A 212 26.42 -18.53 15.25
C SER A 212 26.42 -18.06 13.80
N ARG A 213 25.36 -18.39 13.05
CA ARG A 213 25.28 -18.03 11.63
C ARG A 213 25.00 -16.52 11.49
N VAL A 214 24.84 -16.00 10.29
CA VAL A 214 24.34 -14.66 9.97
C VAL A 214 23.29 -14.79 8.88
N GLY A 215 22.33 -13.87 8.81
CA GLY A 215 21.48 -13.72 7.65
C GLY A 215 22.26 -13.05 6.52
N VAL A 216 22.45 -13.76 5.41
CA VAL A 216 22.99 -13.19 4.17
C VAL A 216 21.86 -12.64 3.31
N TYR A 217 20.70 -13.28 3.38
CA TYR A 217 19.45 -12.82 2.80
C TYR A 217 18.29 -13.41 3.59
N ASP A 218 17.32 -12.59 3.97
CA ASP A 218 16.07 -13.04 4.58
C ASP A 218 14.94 -12.12 4.12
N ASN A 219 14.03 -12.64 3.31
CA ASN A 219 12.94 -11.85 2.76
C ASN A 219 11.63 -12.65 2.70
N ASP A 220 10.60 -12.08 3.34
CA ASP A 220 9.22 -12.54 3.36
C ASP A 220 8.29 -11.68 2.47
N PHE A 221 8.88 -10.95 1.53
CA PHE A 221 8.25 -10.11 0.50
C PHE A 221 7.26 -9.07 1.02
N PRO A 222 7.65 -8.24 2.01
CA PRO A 222 6.78 -7.22 2.59
C PRO A 222 6.53 -6.05 1.62
N SER A 223 7.39 -5.89 0.62
CA SER A 223 7.27 -4.94 -0.49
C SER A 223 7.45 -5.66 -1.82
N ASN A 224 7.22 -4.96 -2.94
CA ASN A 224 7.32 -5.56 -4.26
C ASN A 224 8.78 -5.94 -4.61
N PRO A 225 9.10 -7.24 -4.68
CA PRO A 225 10.47 -7.72 -4.82
C PRO A 225 11.09 -7.42 -6.18
N PHE A 226 10.27 -7.10 -7.20
CA PHE A 226 10.77 -6.73 -8.53
C PHE A 226 11.41 -5.34 -8.56
N TYR A 227 11.24 -4.54 -7.51
CA TYR A 227 12.03 -3.32 -7.27
C TYR A 227 13.23 -3.56 -6.35
N ARG A 228 13.41 -4.79 -5.87
CA ARG A 228 14.44 -5.22 -4.92
C ARG A 228 15.26 -6.39 -5.52
N GLY A 229 15.57 -6.27 -6.81
CA GLY A 229 16.49 -7.14 -7.55
C GLY A 229 15.94 -8.47 -8.04
N TRP A 230 14.69 -8.83 -7.73
CA TRP A 230 14.08 -10.03 -8.31
C TRP A 230 13.70 -9.81 -9.77
N SER A 231 13.85 -10.85 -10.59
CA SER A 231 13.54 -10.82 -12.02
C SER A 231 12.59 -11.94 -12.42
N GLN A 232 11.68 -11.66 -13.35
CA GLN A 232 10.73 -12.62 -13.91
C GLN A 232 10.95 -12.78 -15.42
N PHE A 233 10.87 -14.01 -15.93
CA PHE A 233 11.05 -14.32 -17.34
C PHE A 233 9.98 -15.29 -17.83
N VAL A 234 9.22 -14.88 -18.84
CA VAL A 234 8.28 -15.76 -19.56
C VAL A 234 8.99 -16.31 -20.78
N VAL A 235 9.43 -17.58 -20.71
CA VAL A 235 10.14 -18.26 -21.83
C VAL A 235 9.12 -18.75 -22.87
N SER A 236 7.96 -19.23 -22.41
CA SER A 236 6.82 -19.55 -23.28
C SER A 236 5.50 -19.46 -22.51
N GLY A 237 4.40 -19.19 -23.20
CA GLY A 237 3.10 -18.91 -22.59
C GLY A 237 2.86 -17.41 -22.39
N GLU A 238 1.82 -17.08 -21.62
CA GLU A 238 1.38 -15.69 -21.39
C GLU A 238 1.48 -15.24 -19.92
N SER A 239 1.51 -16.17 -18.95
CA SER A 239 1.61 -15.84 -17.51
C SER A 239 3.05 -15.53 -17.08
N SER A 240 3.22 -14.52 -16.23
CA SER A 240 4.45 -14.26 -15.47
C SER A 240 4.27 -14.49 -13.97
N TRP A 241 5.37 -14.49 -13.22
CA TRP A 241 5.31 -14.37 -11.76
C TRP A 241 4.83 -12.97 -11.38
N GLU A 242 4.07 -12.87 -10.29
CA GLU A 242 3.48 -11.63 -9.80
C GLU A 242 3.61 -11.53 -8.28
N TRP A 243 3.80 -10.33 -7.76
CA TRP A 243 3.81 -10.10 -6.32
C TRP A 243 2.39 -9.82 -5.86
N ASP A 244 1.96 -10.58 -4.86
CA ASP A 244 0.65 -10.47 -4.25
C ASP A 244 0.78 -9.81 -2.88
N GLU A 245 0.53 -8.50 -2.84
CA GLU A 245 0.56 -7.68 -1.61
C GLU A 245 -0.41 -8.20 -0.54
N SER A 246 -1.52 -8.85 -0.91
CA SER A 246 -2.49 -9.34 0.08
C SER A 246 -1.96 -10.52 0.88
N PHE A 247 -0.99 -11.24 0.33
CA PHE A 247 -0.42 -12.43 0.96
C PHE A 247 1.10 -12.34 1.16
N ASN A 248 1.72 -11.18 0.87
CA ASN A 248 3.17 -10.96 0.91
C ASN A 248 3.96 -12.13 0.30
N ASN A 249 3.71 -12.44 -0.97
CA ASN A 249 4.42 -13.50 -1.66
C ASN A 249 4.54 -13.26 -3.16
N ILE A 250 5.40 -14.04 -3.81
CA ILE A 250 5.50 -14.08 -5.26
C ILE A 250 4.74 -15.30 -5.75
N SER A 251 3.66 -15.07 -6.49
CA SER A 251 2.75 -16.09 -6.99
C SER A 251 2.96 -16.33 -8.48
N TYR A 252 2.70 -17.57 -8.92
CA TYR A 252 2.58 -17.92 -10.32
C TYR A 252 1.44 -18.90 -10.55
N THR A 253 0.64 -18.64 -11.58
CA THR A 253 -0.41 -19.53 -12.05
C THR A 253 -0.44 -19.61 -13.59
N PRO A 254 -0.45 -20.81 -14.19
CA PRO A 254 -0.70 -20.98 -15.62
C PRO A 254 -2.21 -21.09 -15.94
N PHE A 255 -3.09 -20.93 -14.93
CA PHE A 255 -4.54 -21.00 -15.11
C PHE A 255 -5.07 -19.65 -15.58
N LEU A 256 -5.37 -19.54 -16.87
CA LEU A 256 -5.88 -18.34 -17.53
C LEU A 256 -7.22 -18.64 -18.22
N ASP A 257 -8.17 -17.71 -18.12
CA ASP A 257 -9.50 -17.84 -18.75
C ASP A 257 -10.23 -19.17 -18.46
N GLY A 258 -10.12 -19.63 -17.21
CA GLY A 258 -10.77 -20.85 -16.76
C GLY A 258 -10.09 -22.14 -17.22
N ASN A 259 -8.88 -22.10 -17.80
CA ASN A 259 -8.16 -23.27 -18.30
C ASN A 259 -6.64 -23.20 -18.02
N CYS A 260 -6.01 -24.37 -17.85
CA CYS A 260 -4.55 -24.47 -17.75
C CYS A 260 -3.88 -24.25 -19.11
N GLN A 261 -2.92 -23.32 -19.17
CA GLN A 261 -2.17 -23.00 -20.38
C GLN A 261 -0.74 -23.56 -20.30
N PRO A 262 -0.23 -24.23 -21.35
CA PRO A 262 1.17 -24.65 -21.41
C PRO A 262 2.10 -23.44 -21.40
N GLY A 263 3.21 -23.55 -20.68
CA GLY A 263 4.17 -22.45 -20.56
C GLY A 263 5.39 -22.81 -19.73
N GLU A 264 6.38 -21.94 -19.81
CA GLU A 264 7.60 -21.97 -19.01
C GLU A 264 7.88 -20.56 -18.51
N SER A 265 8.04 -20.43 -17.19
CA SER A 265 8.27 -19.17 -16.52
C SER A 265 9.30 -19.33 -15.42
N TRP A 266 10.16 -18.33 -15.26
CA TRP A 266 11.24 -18.30 -14.30
C TRP A 266 11.11 -17.08 -13.39
N LEU A 267 11.40 -17.29 -12.11
CA LEU A 267 11.64 -16.25 -11.13
C LEU A 267 13.09 -16.40 -10.65
N VAL A 268 13.88 -15.34 -10.70
CA VAL A 268 15.30 -15.35 -10.35
C VAL A 268 15.55 -14.33 -9.25
N SER A 269 16.24 -14.76 -8.20
CA SER A 269 16.62 -13.90 -7.07
C SER A 269 17.71 -12.89 -7.47
N PRO A 270 17.94 -11.86 -6.63
CA PRO A 270 19.18 -11.11 -6.64
C PRO A 270 20.42 -12.02 -6.48
N GLY A 271 21.61 -11.50 -6.78
CA GLY A 271 22.87 -12.24 -6.64
C GLY A 271 23.43 -12.15 -5.23
N PHE A 272 23.78 -13.28 -4.63
CA PHE A 272 24.38 -13.36 -3.30
C PHE A 272 25.89 -13.52 -3.44
N ASP A 273 26.68 -12.63 -2.85
CA ASP A 273 28.12 -12.83 -2.71
C ASP A 273 28.37 -14.07 -1.84
N LEU A 274 29.18 -15.03 -2.29
CA LEU A 274 29.57 -16.25 -1.57
C LEU A 274 31.01 -16.19 -1.03
N ASP A 275 31.77 -15.14 -1.35
CA ASP A 275 33.19 -15.04 -0.98
C ASP A 275 33.40 -14.33 0.37
N SER A 276 32.35 -13.67 0.89
CA SER A 276 32.39 -12.84 2.09
C SER A 276 32.15 -13.59 3.40
N GLN A 277 31.66 -14.83 3.31
CA GLN A 277 31.27 -15.69 4.42
C GLN A 277 31.54 -17.16 4.01
N GLN A 278 31.18 -18.12 4.87
CA GLN A 278 31.41 -19.55 4.61
C GLN A 278 30.19 -20.38 5.00
N ASP A 279 30.18 -21.63 4.54
CA ASP A 279 29.18 -22.63 4.92
C ASP A 279 27.74 -22.22 4.59
N GLU A 280 27.49 -21.66 3.41
CA GLU A 280 26.16 -21.17 2.99
C GLU A 280 25.08 -22.25 3.02
N ARG A 281 23.93 -21.88 3.57
CA ARG A 281 22.73 -22.72 3.64
C ARG A 281 21.49 -21.96 3.17
N VAL A 282 20.82 -22.52 2.16
CA VAL A 282 19.57 -22.01 1.60
C VAL A 282 18.38 -22.68 2.29
N ALA A 283 17.33 -21.90 2.52
CA ALA A 283 16.00 -22.36 2.86
C ALA A 283 14.95 -21.49 2.16
N PHE A 284 13.77 -22.04 1.91
CA PHE A 284 12.65 -21.29 1.35
C PHE A 284 11.32 -21.84 1.85
N GLU A 285 10.30 -20.98 1.86
CA GLU A 285 8.94 -21.37 2.19
C GLU A 285 8.06 -21.21 0.96
N ILE A 286 7.39 -22.28 0.58
CA ILE A 286 6.50 -22.31 -0.58
C ILE A 286 5.12 -22.74 -0.10
N ALA A 287 4.08 -22.10 -0.61
CA ALA A 287 2.71 -22.61 -0.52
C ALA A 287 2.19 -22.97 -1.92
N ARG A 288 1.17 -23.82 -1.96
CA ARG A 288 0.37 -24.05 -3.17
C ARG A 288 -1.01 -23.42 -3.03
N GLY A 289 -1.43 -22.60 -3.97
CA GLY A 289 -2.79 -22.05 -3.98
C GLY A 289 -3.83 -23.12 -4.33
N PHE A 290 -3.54 -23.87 -5.38
CA PHE A 290 -4.28 -25.04 -5.83
C PHE A 290 -3.31 -26.16 -6.18
N ALA A 291 -3.72 -27.41 -5.97
CA ALA A 291 -2.93 -28.57 -6.34
C ALA A 291 -3.02 -28.83 -7.84
N GLY A 292 -1.92 -29.24 -8.46
CA GLY A 292 -1.84 -29.68 -9.85
C GLY A 292 -0.66 -30.62 -10.05
N ASP A 293 -0.52 -31.14 -11.27
CA ASP A 293 0.48 -32.16 -11.64
C ASP A 293 1.83 -31.54 -12.06
N ASN A 294 1.96 -30.22 -11.99
CA ASN A 294 3.20 -29.51 -12.32
C ASN A 294 4.18 -29.48 -11.14
N ASP A 295 5.44 -29.73 -11.41
CA ASP A 295 6.52 -29.54 -10.46
C ASP A 295 7.05 -28.10 -10.49
N LEU A 296 7.71 -27.68 -9.42
CA LEU A 296 8.50 -26.47 -9.36
C LEU A 296 9.97 -26.85 -9.14
N GLU A 297 10.82 -26.56 -10.12
CA GLU A 297 12.26 -26.76 -10.00
C GLU A 297 12.88 -25.56 -9.27
N VAL A 298 13.65 -25.83 -8.21
CA VAL A 298 14.48 -24.82 -7.55
C VAL A 298 15.92 -25.06 -7.96
N LEU A 299 16.54 -24.03 -8.52
CA LEU A 299 17.84 -24.10 -9.19
C LEU A 299 18.77 -23.04 -8.61
N TYR A 300 20.08 -23.21 -8.83
CA TYR A 300 21.07 -22.17 -8.57
C TYR A 300 22.04 -22.00 -9.75
N SER A 301 22.61 -20.81 -9.89
CA SER A 301 23.63 -20.49 -10.90
C SER A 301 24.70 -19.56 -10.33
N THR A 302 25.98 -19.82 -10.64
CA THR A 302 27.13 -18.95 -10.29
C THR A 302 27.70 -18.20 -11.50
N ASP A 303 27.15 -18.44 -12.69
CA ASP A 303 27.58 -17.79 -13.94
C ASP A 303 26.50 -16.91 -14.58
N TYR A 304 25.33 -16.80 -13.94
CA TYR A 304 24.30 -15.84 -14.32
C TYR A 304 24.72 -14.41 -13.98
N GLN A 305 24.52 -13.49 -14.92
CA GLN A 305 24.95 -12.08 -14.84
C GLN A 305 23.79 -11.12 -15.17
N GLY A 306 22.54 -11.60 -15.01
CA GLY A 306 21.34 -10.90 -15.47
C GLY A 306 21.01 -11.14 -16.94
N GLY A 307 19.79 -10.77 -17.34
CA GLY A 307 19.29 -10.96 -18.70
C GLY A 307 18.56 -12.29 -18.90
N ASP A 308 18.63 -12.87 -20.10
CA ASP A 308 17.90 -14.10 -20.42
C ASP A 308 18.46 -15.29 -19.61
N VAL A 309 17.59 -16.08 -18.97
CA VAL A 309 17.95 -17.27 -18.18
C VAL A 309 18.74 -18.32 -18.96
N SER A 310 18.62 -18.36 -20.29
CA SER A 310 19.39 -19.26 -21.17
C SER A 310 20.86 -18.86 -21.36
N SER A 311 21.25 -17.68 -20.87
CA SER A 311 22.63 -17.19 -20.94
C SER A 311 23.58 -17.84 -19.94
N ALA A 312 23.05 -18.59 -18.96
CA ALA A 312 23.80 -19.19 -17.86
C ALA A 312 23.51 -20.68 -17.69
N SER A 313 24.33 -21.34 -16.87
CA SER A 313 24.13 -22.71 -16.44
C SER A 313 23.36 -22.77 -15.11
N TRP A 314 22.40 -23.69 -15.02
CA TRP A 314 21.55 -23.85 -13.84
C TRP A 314 21.67 -25.27 -13.28
N SER A 315 21.99 -25.36 -12.00
CA SER A 315 22.14 -26.59 -11.23
C SER A 315 20.90 -26.82 -10.36
N LEU A 316 20.39 -28.04 -10.32
CA LEU A 316 19.20 -28.38 -9.54
C LEU A 316 19.51 -28.40 -8.04
N LEU A 317 18.78 -27.61 -7.27
CA LEU A 317 18.80 -27.61 -5.81
C LEU A 317 17.76 -28.58 -5.24
N SER A 318 16.51 -28.47 -5.71
CA SER A 318 15.38 -29.32 -5.31
C SER A 318 14.27 -29.33 -6.36
N VAL A 319 13.37 -30.31 -6.28
CA VAL A 319 12.12 -30.34 -7.04
C VAL A 319 10.98 -30.41 -6.04
N ILE A 320 10.05 -29.45 -6.14
CA ILE A 320 8.89 -29.34 -5.28
C ILE A 320 7.67 -29.84 -6.04
N THR A 321 6.92 -30.74 -5.42
CA THR A 321 5.81 -31.46 -6.04
C THR A 321 4.53 -31.28 -5.21
N SER A 322 3.39 -31.65 -5.78
CA SER A 322 2.14 -31.67 -5.02
C SER A 322 2.14 -32.66 -3.84
N ALA A 323 3.04 -33.64 -3.82
CA ALA A 323 3.11 -34.62 -2.73
C ALA A 323 3.76 -34.05 -1.46
N ASP A 324 4.45 -32.92 -1.55
CA ASP A 324 5.14 -32.27 -0.43
C ASP A 324 4.20 -31.44 0.46
N PHE A 325 2.90 -31.48 0.18
CA PHE A 325 1.91 -30.63 0.84
C PHE A 325 0.67 -31.42 1.26
N ASP A 326 0.30 -31.30 2.53
CA ASP A 326 -0.96 -31.82 3.06
C ASP A 326 -2.14 -30.89 2.77
N ASN A 327 -1.90 -29.57 2.75
CA ASN A 327 -2.94 -28.54 2.62
C ASN A 327 -2.58 -27.48 1.58
N ASN A 328 -3.58 -26.82 1.00
CA ASN A 328 -3.39 -25.65 0.15
C ASN A 328 -3.30 -24.39 1.00
N ASN A 329 -2.62 -23.37 0.49
CA ASN A 329 -2.43 -22.05 1.09
C ASN A 329 -1.68 -22.08 2.44
N VAL A 330 -1.05 -23.20 2.78
CA VAL A 330 -0.19 -23.34 3.96
C VAL A 330 1.26 -23.40 3.48
N PRO A 331 2.10 -22.40 3.80
CA PRO A 331 3.52 -22.45 3.49
C PRO A 331 4.17 -23.68 4.15
N GLN A 332 4.97 -24.39 3.37
CA GLN A 332 5.85 -25.47 3.81
C GLN A 332 7.29 -24.99 3.68
N ARG A 333 8.08 -25.22 4.73
CA ARG A 333 9.50 -24.88 4.75
C ARG A 333 10.33 -26.01 4.15
N PHE A 334 11.21 -25.66 3.23
CA PHE A 334 12.24 -26.53 2.66
C PHE A 334 13.60 -25.95 3.02
N ASP A 335 14.44 -26.71 3.73
CA ASP A 335 15.71 -26.23 4.26
C ASP A 335 16.83 -27.30 4.19
N GLY A 336 18.00 -26.95 4.74
CA GLY A 336 19.17 -27.84 4.79
C GLY A 336 19.95 -27.94 3.48
N PHE A 337 19.74 -27.01 2.54
CA PHE A 337 20.45 -27.00 1.27
C PHE A 337 21.82 -26.32 1.40
N GLU A 338 22.89 -27.12 1.40
CA GLU A 338 24.28 -26.67 1.59
C GLU A 338 25.11 -26.74 0.29
N GLN A 339 24.45 -26.82 -0.87
CA GLN A 339 25.13 -26.95 -2.17
C GLN A 339 26.02 -25.72 -2.47
N LEU A 340 25.69 -24.55 -1.93
CA LEU A 340 26.45 -23.32 -2.15
C LEU A 340 27.73 -23.23 -1.31
N GLN A 341 27.89 -24.03 -0.24
CA GLN A 341 29.02 -23.93 0.71
C GLN A 341 30.43 -24.08 0.08
N ASN A 342 30.51 -24.64 -1.14
CA ASN A 342 31.77 -24.86 -1.86
C ASN A 342 31.87 -24.06 -3.16
N GLU A 343 30.87 -23.22 -3.44
CA GLU A 343 30.85 -22.34 -4.60
C GLU A 343 31.59 -21.03 -4.29
N GLN A 344 31.85 -20.20 -5.30
CA GLN A 344 32.56 -18.93 -5.16
C GLN A 344 31.93 -17.87 -6.08
N GLY A 345 32.21 -16.60 -5.81
CA GLY A 345 31.64 -15.47 -6.52
C GLY A 345 30.17 -15.24 -6.16
N HIS A 346 29.38 -14.76 -7.13
CA HIS A 346 27.96 -14.52 -6.90
C HIS A 346 27.10 -15.70 -7.31
N ALA A 347 26.11 -16.06 -6.50
CA ALA A 347 25.10 -17.06 -6.83
C ALA A 347 23.70 -16.48 -6.88
N HIS A 348 22.88 -17.01 -7.78
CA HIS A 348 21.44 -16.72 -7.87
C HIS A 348 20.64 -17.99 -7.62
N ILE A 349 19.48 -17.85 -6.99
CA ILE A 349 18.46 -18.91 -6.86
C ILE A 349 17.35 -18.64 -7.86
N ALA A 350 16.89 -19.68 -8.56
CA ALA A 350 15.77 -19.58 -9.48
C ALA A 350 14.68 -20.59 -9.19
N PHE A 351 13.43 -20.17 -9.39
CA PHE A 351 12.23 -20.98 -9.34
C PHE A 351 11.70 -21.10 -10.76
N ARG A 352 11.85 -22.30 -11.33
CA ARG A 352 11.46 -22.59 -12.70
C ARG A 352 10.20 -23.42 -12.72
N PHE A 353 9.20 -22.87 -13.38
CA PHE A 353 7.93 -23.52 -13.65
C PHE A 353 7.87 -24.00 -15.10
N VAL A 354 7.45 -25.25 -15.31
CA VAL A 354 7.17 -25.80 -16.64
C VAL A 354 5.87 -26.59 -16.59
N TYR A 355 4.93 -26.26 -17.47
CA TYR A 355 3.70 -27.02 -17.65
C TYR A 355 3.41 -27.23 -19.13
N SER A 356 2.94 -28.44 -19.47
CA SER A 356 2.63 -28.82 -20.85
C SER A 356 1.22 -29.38 -21.03
N SER A 357 0.71 -30.13 -20.06
CA SER A 357 -0.65 -30.70 -20.04
C SER A 357 -0.95 -31.30 -18.65
N GLY A 358 -2.22 -31.50 -18.30
CA GLY A 358 -2.65 -32.07 -17.01
C GLY A 358 -3.47 -31.08 -16.18
N GLU A 359 -3.62 -31.32 -14.88
CA GLU A 359 -4.13 -30.28 -13.98
C GLU A 359 -2.98 -29.35 -13.59
N CYS A 360 -3.23 -28.04 -13.51
CA CYS A 360 -2.23 -27.06 -13.13
C CYS A 360 -2.51 -26.48 -11.74
N GLY A 361 -1.45 -26.28 -10.98
CA GLY A 361 -1.46 -25.68 -9.66
C GLY A 361 -0.95 -24.24 -9.67
N THR A 362 -1.16 -23.56 -8.55
CA THR A 362 -0.62 -22.23 -8.29
C THR A 362 0.51 -22.36 -7.28
N TRP A 363 1.68 -21.80 -7.58
CA TRP A 363 2.81 -21.77 -6.65
C TRP A 363 2.94 -20.39 -6.03
N ARG A 364 3.35 -20.34 -4.76
CA ARG A 364 3.61 -19.11 -4.03
C ARG A 364 4.91 -19.23 -3.27
N LEU A 365 5.88 -18.36 -3.54
CA LEU A 365 7.10 -18.23 -2.78
C LEU A 365 6.85 -17.22 -1.65
N ASN A 366 6.79 -17.72 -0.43
CA ASN A 366 6.50 -16.94 0.77
C ASN A 366 7.75 -16.41 1.46
N LYS A 367 8.87 -17.12 1.34
CA LYS A 367 10.14 -16.70 1.94
C LYS A 367 11.33 -17.30 1.20
N LEU A 368 12.40 -16.53 1.04
CA LEU A 368 13.74 -17.04 0.71
C LEU A 368 14.70 -16.62 1.83
N GLN A 369 15.50 -17.57 2.29
CA GLN A 369 16.49 -17.37 3.34
C GLN A 369 17.83 -17.98 2.94
N LEU A 370 18.90 -17.20 3.01
CA LEU A 370 20.29 -17.61 2.91
C LEU A 370 21.00 -17.25 4.21
N THR A 371 21.60 -18.24 4.85
CA THR A 371 22.43 -18.04 6.05
C THR A 371 23.84 -18.53 5.80
N ALA A 372 24.80 -18.04 6.58
CA ALA A 372 26.20 -18.44 6.49
C ALA A 372 26.92 -18.24 7.84
N GLU A 373 28.17 -18.67 7.95
CA GLU A 373 29.07 -18.33 9.05
C GLU A 373 30.01 -17.18 8.64
N LEU A 374 30.12 -16.15 9.47
CA LEU A 374 31.16 -15.17 9.30
C LEU A 374 32.51 -15.78 9.70
N ALA A 375 33.57 -15.43 8.96
CA ALA A 375 34.91 -15.82 9.37
C ALA A 375 35.21 -15.23 10.76
N GLU A 376 35.57 -16.07 11.73
CA GLU A 376 35.89 -15.64 13.09
C GLU A 376 36.95 -14.52 13.07
N SER A 377 36.58 -13.32 13.53
CA SER A 377 37.53 -12.27 13.87
C SER A 377 37.89 -12.37 15.34
N ASP A 378 39.19 -12.30 15.67
CA ASP A 378 39.65 -12.18 17.06
C ASP A 378 38.91 -11.01 17.75
N PRO A 379 38.42 -11.16 18.98
CA PRO A 379 37.75 -10.07 19.68
C PRO A 379 38.69 -8.86 19.81
N VAL A 380 38.27 -7.73 19.24
CA VAL A 380 39.01 -6.47 19.27
C VAL A 380 38.50 -5.62 20.43
N ASP A 381 39.42 -5.12 21.27
CA ASP A 381 39.08 -4.17 22.34
C ASP A 381 38.39 -2.93 21.74
N PHE A 382 37.25 -2.54 22.32
CA PHE A 382 36.53 -1.33 21.94
C PHE A 382 37.35 -0.08 22.31
N ALA A 383 38.05 0.49 21.32
CA ALA A 383 38.83 1.70 21.48
C ALA A 383 39.01 2.42 20.14
N CYS A 384 38.87 3.74 20.14
CA CYS A 384 39.09 4.56 18.94
C CYS A 384 40.42 4.25 18.22
N GLY A 385 40.35 4.07 16.90
CA GLY A 385 41.49 3.75 16.03
C GLY A 385 41.94 2.28 16.05
N ALA A 386 41.30 1.42 16.85
CA ALA A 386 41.46 -0.02 16.69
C ALA A 386 40.77 -0.50 15.39
N PRO A 387 41.17 -1.66 14.81
CA PRO A 387 40.50 -2.21 13.63
C PRO A 387 38.98 -2.30 13.81
N THR A 388 38.23 -2.09 12.74
CA THR A 388 36.76 -2.12 12.68
C THR A 388 36.30 -2.84 11.43
N THR A 389 35.05 -3.26 11.41
CA THR A 389 34.36 -3.66 10.18
C THR A 389 34.17 -2.39 9.33
N PRO A 390 34.52 -2.39 8.03
CA PRO A 390 34.20 -1.28 7.14
C PRO A 390 32.69 -1.16 6.89
N VAL A 391 32.19 0.06 6.65
CA VAL A 391 30.75 0.29 6.45
C VAL A 391 30.23 -0.43 5.20
N HIS A 392 30.94 -0.36 4.07
CA HIS A 392 30.60 -1.08 2.85
C HIS A 392 30.51 -2.61 3.00
N ARG A 393 31.21 -3.20 3.99
CA ARG A 393 31.10 -4.63 4.29
C ARG A 393 29.81 -4.97 5.04
N VAL A 394 29.31 -4.05 5.85
CA VAL A 394 28.02 -4.19 6.54
C VAL A 394 26.88 -3.95 5.56
N GLN A 395 26.95 -2.90 4.74
CA GLN A 395 25.93 -2.63 3.72
C GLN A 395 25.89 -3.73 2.64
N GLY A 396 27.05 -4.11 2.10
CA GLY A 396 27.11 -5.03 0.96
C GLY A 396 26.70 -4.37 -0.35
N SER A 397 26.61 -5.16 -1.42
CA SER A 397 26.36 -4.71 -2.80
C SER A 397 24.94 -4.99 -3.31
N ASN A 398 24.02 -5.32 -2.41
CA ASN A 398 22.66 -5.75 -2.71
C ASN A 398 21.65 -5.11 -1.74
N PHE A 399 20.35 -5.34 -1.92
CA PHE A 399 19.25 -4.73 -1.16
C PHE A 399 19.11 -5.17 0.31
N GLN A 400 20.07 -5.93 0.82
CA GLN A 400 20.11 -6.40 2.19
C GLN A 400 21.57 -6.61 2.60
N SER A 401 21.85 -6.36 3.87
CA SER A 401 23.13 -6.68 4.46
C SER A 401 23.45 -8.17 4.36
N PRO A 402 24.71 -8.54 4.00
CA PRO A 402 25.19 -9.92 4.11
C PRO A 402 25.55 -10.33 5.55
N MET A 403 25.38 -9.43 6.52
CA MET A 403 25.82 -9.59 7.91
C MET A 403 24.66 -9.47 8.92
N GLN A 404 23.41 -9.72 8.52
CA GLN A 404 22.26 -9.56 9.42
C GLN A 404 22.40 -10.45 10.67
N GLY A 405 22.14 -9.85 11.85
CA GLY A 405 22.30 -10.47 13.16
C GLY A 405 23.75 -10.51 13.68
N ALA A 406 24.73 -10.02 12.91
CA ALA A 406 26.11 -9.96 13.36
C ALA A 406 26.35 -8.79 14.32
N GLU A 407 27.12 -9.02 15.38
CA GLU A 407 27.67 -7.93 16.19
C GLU A 407 28.93 -7.34 15.53
N VAL A 408 28.93 -6.04 15.26
CA VAL A 408 30.02 -5.35 14.57
C VAL A 408 30.51 -4.13 15.37
N GLN A 409 31.76 -3.75 15.13
CA GLN A 409 32.30 -2.46 15.56
C GLN A 409 32.60 -1.61 14.32
N LEU A 410 32.06 -0.38 14.28
CA LEU A 410 32.26 0.58 13.19
C LEU A 410 32.90 1.87 13.73
N GLU A 411 33.66 2.57 12.89
CA GLU A 411 34.21 3.88 13.21
C GLU A 411 34.13 4.80 11.99
N ALA A 412 33.28 5.83 12.06
CA ALA A 412 32.96 6.69 10.91
C ALA A 412 32.47 8.07 11.37
N ILE A 413 32.15 8.97 10.43
CA ILE A 413 31.82 10.37 10.72
C ILE A 413 30.31 10.58 10.70
N VAL A 414 29.75 11.18 11.74
CA VAL A 414 28.32 11.51 11.82
C VAL A 414 27.97 12.55 10.74
N THR A 415 27.06 12.20 9.83
CA THR A 415 26.57 13.09 8.77
C THR A 415 25.28 13.79 9.17
N THR A 416 24.39 13.13 9.90
CA THR A 416 23.12 13.72 10.38
C THR A 416 22.65 13.04 11.66
N ALA A 417 22.08 13.80 12.60
CA ALA A 417 21.58 13.27 13.88
C ALA A 417 20.10 13.59 14.12
N PHE A 418 19.34 12.56 14.48
CA PHE A 418 17.90 12.55 14.71
C PHE A 418 17.56 12.01 16.12
N LEU A 419 18.24 12.55 17.13
CA LEU A 419 18.35 12.02 18.51
C LEU A 419 17.29 12.55 19.49
N ALA A 420 16.19 13.16 19.02
CA ALA A 420 15.18 13.67 19.93
C ALA A 420 14.56 12.56 20.81
N THR A 421 14.68 12.70 22.12
CA THR A 421 14.33 11.66 23.09
C THR A 421 12.85 11.58 23.45
N ASP A 422 12.01 12.41 22.82
CA ASP A 422 10.55 12.44 22.95
C ASP A 422 9.85 11.77 21.77
N GLU A 423 10.55 10.87 21.06
CA GLU A 423 10.05 10.19 19.86
C GLU A 423 9.55 11.18 18.79
N SER A 424 10.18 12.37 18.72
CA SER A 424 9.88 13.36 17.68
C SER A 424 10.67 13.19 16.40
N GLN A 425 11.68 12.32 16.43
CA GLN A 425 12.56 11.99 15.34
C GLN A 425 12.71 10.47 15.23
N ILE A 426 13.40 10.00 14.20
CA ILE A 426 13.65 8.58 13.95
C ILE A 426 14.56 7.89 14.99
N GLY A 427 15.04 8.61 16.01
CA GLY A 427 15.64 8.00 17.20
C GLY A 427 17.11 7.58 17.07
N GLY A 428 17.84 8.09 16.08
CA GLY A 428 19.21 7.66 15.81
C GLY A 428 20.06 8.69 15.08
N PHE A 429 21.13 8.26 14.44
CA PHE A 429 22.00 9.12 13.63
C PHE A 429 22.61 8.36 12.47
N TYR A 430 22.92 9.07 11.38
CA TYR A 430 23.66 8.54 10.25
C TYR A 430 25.15 8.81 10.42
N MET A 431 25.98 7.84 10.05
CA MET A 431 27.43 8.00 9.97
C MET A 431 27.96 7.44 8.65
N GLN A 432 29.00 8.04 8.12
CA GLN A 432 29.59 7.69 6.82
C GLN A 432 31.11 7.60 6.93
N ALA A 433 31.72 6.62 6.27
CA ALA A 433 33.17 6.50 6.18
C ALA A 433 33.77 7.74 5.50
N ALA A 434 34.98 8.15 5.90
CA ALA A 434 35.65 9.27 5.26
C ALA A 434 35.98 8.95 3.79
N ASP A 435 36.04 9.96 2.93
CA ASP A 435 36.24 9.77 1.47
C ASP A 435 37.51 8.97 1.11
N HIS A 436 38.52 8.94 1.99
CA HIS A 436 39.77 8.20 1.79
C HIS A 436 39.72 6.75 2.31
N GLU A 437 38.65 6.38 3.02
CA GLU A 437 38.36 5.04 3.56
C GLU A 437 37.40 4.26 2.64
N HIS A 438 36.77 4.93 1.66
CA HIS A 438 35.87 4.31 0.69
C HIS A 438 36.58 3.22 -0.11
N ASP A 439 35.85 2.17 -0.44
CA ASP A 439 36.32 1.18 -1.38
C ASP A 439 36.23 1.68 -2.84
N SER A 440 36.27 0.76 -3.79
CA SER A 440 36.16 1.10 -5.22
C SER A 440 34.91 0.51 -5.88
N ASP A 441 34.03 -0.12 -5.10
CA ASP A 441 32.83 -0.77 -5.61
C ASP A 441 31.67 0.26 -5.67
N PRO A 442 31.18 0.62 -6.86
CA PRO A 442 30.08 1.57 -6.98
C PRO A 442 28.72 1.01 -6.51
N TYR A 443 28.65 -0.26 -6.11
CA TYR A 443 27.42 -0.90 -5.63
C TYR A 443 27.32 -0.97 -4.11
N THR A 444 28.36 -0.57 -3.36
CA THR A 444 28.35 -0.61 -1.90
C THR A 444 28.25 0.78 -1.30
N SER A 445 27.38 0.92 -0.29
CA SER A 445 27.25 2.17 0.45
C SER A 445 28.33 2.32 1.54
N GLU A 446 28.79 3.55 1.73
CA GLU A 446 29.74 3.93 2.77
C GLU A 446 29.05 4.60 3.98
N GLY A 447 27.72 4.67 3.95
CA GLY A 447 26.88 5.25 4.98
C GLY A 447 26.02 4.20 5.70
N ILE A 448 25.72 4.44 6.97
CA ILE A 448 24.90 3.54 7.79
C ILE A 448 24.09 4.35 8.81
N PHE A 449 22.88 3.88 9.11
CA PHE A 449 22.10 4.41 10.22
C PHE A 449 22.40 3.64 11.51
N VAL A 450 22.52 4.36 12.62
CA VAL A 450 22.65 3.78 13.97
C VAL A 450 21.40 4.15 14.75
N ASP A 451 20.60 3.14 15.06
CA ASP A 451 19.46 3.28 15.97
C ASP A 451 19.97 3.46 17.40
N ALA A 452 19.63 4.60 17.98
CA ALA A 452 19.95 4.96 19.36
C ALA A 452 18.68 5.19 20.18
N SER A 453 17.55 4.60 19.76
CA SER A 453 16.24 4.82 20.36
C SER A 453 16.26 4.53 21.85
N GLY A 454 15.80 5.50 22.64
CA GLY A 454 15.80 5.41 24.11
C GLY A 454 17.17 5.61 24.78
N GLN A 455 18.25 5.82 24.02
CA GLN A 455 19.58 6.13 24.56
C GLN A 455 19.87 7.64 24.53
N TYR A 456 20.64 8.12 25.51
CA TYR A 456 21.10 9.51 25.55
C TYR A 456 22.56 9.57 25.08
N LEU A 457 22.77 9.91 23.81
CA LEU A 457 24.09 10.09 23.22
C LEU A 457 24.44 11.58 23.12
N SER A 458 25.72 11.89 23.33
CA SER A 458 26.25 13.25 23.20
C SER A 458 27.21 13.30 22.02
N LEU A 459 26.69 13.69 20.86
CA LEU A 459 27.44 13.83 19.61
C LEU A 459 26.92 15.02 18.79
N ASN A 460 27.70 15.44 17.80
CA ASN A 460 27.33 16.44 16.81
C ASN A 460 27.64 15.94 15.40
N GLU A 461 27.00 16.52 14.39
CA GLU A 461 27.40 16.35 13.00
C GLU A 461 28.89 16.71 12.83
N GLY A 462 29.62 15.89 12.07
CA GLY A 462 31.07 15.97 11.90
C GLY A 462 31.87 15.27 12.99
N ASP A 463 31.28 14.72 14.05
CA ASP A 463 32.04 13.90 15.00
C ASP A 463 32.39 12.54 14.38
N ARG A 464 33.65 12.10 14.51
CA ARG A 464 34.06 10.72 14.21
C ARG A 464 33.79 9.88 15.45
N VAL A 465 32.92 8.90 15.32
CA VAL A 465 32.42 8.06 16.42
C VAL A 465 32.75 6.60 16.18
N ARG A 466 32.96 5.85 17.26
CA ARG A 466 33.03 4.40 17.27
C ARG A 466 31.75 3.85 17.91
N VAL A 467 31.17 2.82 17.29
CA VAL A 467 29.94 2.15 17.75
C VAL A 467 30.13 0.65 17.77
N GLN A 468 29.47 -0.02 18.71
CA GLN A 468 29.34 -1.47 18.75
C GLN A 468 27.86 -1.84 18.87
N GLY A 469 27.36 -2.69 17.98
CA GLY A 469 25.95 -3.08 17.94
C GLY A 469 25.70 -4.20 16.94
N GLU A 470 24.43 -4.55 16.75
CA GLU A 470 23.96 -5.62 15.88
C GLU A 470 23.51 -5.07 14.53
N VAL A 471 23.81 -5.77 13.44
CA VAL A 471 23.32 -5.43 12.10
C VAL A 471 21.89 -5.93 11.92
N GLU A 472 20.99 -5.05 11.47
CA GLU A 472 19.57 -5.33 11.30
C GLU A 472 19.02 -4.70 10.01
N GLU A 473 18.03 -5.36 9.39
CA GLU A 473 17.14 -4.76 8.40
C GLU A 473 15.87 -4.23 9.09
N SER A 474 15.72 -2.92 9.21
CA SER A 474 14.52 -2.30 9.80
C SER A 474 13.73 -1.56 8.74
N PHE A 475 12.50 -2.00 8.48
CA PHE A 475 11.73 -1.55 7.31
C PHE A 475 12.55 -1.62 6.02
N GLU A 476 13.33 -2.69 5.85
CA GLU A 476 14.16 -2.94 4.67
C GLU A 476 15.32 -1.92 4.46
N GLN A 477 15.68 -1.17 5.52
CA GLN A 477 16.91 -0.36 5.59
C GLN A 477 17.95 -1.09 6.45
N THR A 478 19.19 -1.12 5.98
CA THR A 478 20.32 -1.65 6.76
C THR A 478 20.69 -0.65 7.86
N GLN A 479 20.76 -1.13 9.10
CA GLN A 479 21.11 -0.30 10.25
C GLN A 479 21.88 -1.07 11.33
N ILE A 480 22.48 -0.32 12.26
CA ILE A 480 23.01 -0.85 13.52
C ILE A 480 21.98 -0.62 14.62
N SER A 481 21.55 -1.69 15.28
CA SER A 481 20.68 -1.65 16.45
C SER A 481 21.38 -2.25 17.68
N ASN A 482 20.66 -2.39 18.79
CA ASN A 482 21.16 -2.97 20.04
C ASN A 482 22.52 -2.39 20.49
N LEU A 483 22.69 -1.07 20.36
CA LEU A 483 23.96 -0.37 20.63
C LEU A 483 24.48 -0.69 22.05
N SER A 484 25.61 -1.39 22.12
CA SER A 484 26.22 -1.90 23.36
C SER A 484 27.36 -1.01 23.87
N ASP A 485 28.11 -0.37 22.96
CA ASP A 485 29.17 0.59 23.28
C ASP A 485 29.22 1.76 22.27
N PHE A 486 29.63 2.93 22.75
CA PHE A 486 29.71 4.18 21.98
C PHE A 486 30.86 5.07 22.49
N GLU A 487 31.68 5.61 21.57
CA GLU A 487 32.73 6.58 21.90
C GLU A 487 32.87 7.65 20.80
N VAL A 488 33.04 8.93 21.20
CA VAL A 488 33.40 10.02 20.28
C VAL A 488 34.94 10.09 20.19
N CYS A 489 35.48 9.73 19.03
CA CYS A 489 36.93 9.64 18.81
C CYS A 489 37.57 11.00 18.51
N THR A 490 36.93 11.82 17.69
CA THR A 490 37.40 13.16 17.28
C THR A 490 36.21 13.99 16.83
N THR A 491 36.28 15.32 16.93
CA THR A 491 35.18 16.22 16.55
C THR A 491 35.52 17.08 15.33
N GLY A 492 34.49 17.57 14.64
CA GLY A 492 34.63 18.56 13.55
C GLY A 492 35.39 18.06 12.31
N GLN A 493 35.01 16.88 11.82
CA GLN A 493 35.55 16.19 10.64
C GLN A 493 34.60 16.21 9.43
N SER A 494 33.64 17.13 9.38
CA SER A 494 32.67 17.20 8.28
C SER A 494 33.30 17.47 6.91
N ASP A 495 34.53 17.97 6.85
CA ASP A 495 35.29 18.18 5.62
C ASP A 495 35.92 16.89 5.04
N GLN A 496 35.78 15.76 5.73
CA GLN A 496 36.26 14.45 5.29
C GLN A 496 35.17 13.62 4.59
N VAL A 497 33.94 14.13 4.52
CA VAL A 497 32.80 13.48 3.84
C VAL A 497 32.26 14.43 2.78
N THR A 498 32.23 13.97 1.53
CA THR A 498 31.66 14.73 0.41
C THR A 498 30.26 14.20 0.07
N ALA A 499 29.30 15.11 -0.16
CA ALA A 499 27.98 14.74 -0.66
C ALA A 499 28.07 14.14 -2.07
N LEU A 500 27.47 12.97 -2.28
CA LEU A 500 27.49 12.27 -3.57
C LEU A 500 26.35 12.76 -4.48
N PRO A 501 26.61 13.12 -5.75
CA PRO A 501 25.54 13.52 -6.66
C PRO A 501 24.63 12.32 -7.00
N LEU A 502 23.34 12.46 -6.73
CA LEU A 502 22.31 11.50 -7.08
C LEU A 502 21.36 12.11 -8.12
N GLU A 503 21.26 11.51 -9.29
CA GLU A 503 20.39 11.99 -10.36
C GLU A 503 19.19 11.08 -10.64
N LEU A 504 18.02 11.70 -10.84
CA LEU A 504 16.83 11.07 -11.38
C LEU A 504 16.73 11.28 -12.91
N PRO A 505 16.12 10.34 -13.67
CA PRO A 505 15.72 9.01 -13.21
C PRO A 505 16.94 8.09 -13.03
N ILE A 506 16.83 7.14 -12.10
CA ILE A 506 17.81 6.05 -11.97
C ILE A 506 17.61 5.01 -13.09
N SER A 507 18.63 4.22 -13.38
CA SER A 507 18.48 3.08 -14.29
C SER A 507 17.97 1.83 -13.58
N ASP A 508 18.29 1.70 -12.29
CA ASP A 508 18.04 0.52 -11.46
C ASP A 508 18.03 0.96 -9.98
N PHE A 509 17.19 0.34 -9.15
CA PHE A 509 17.07 0.65 -7.73
C PHE A 509 18.36 0.39 -6.93
N LEU A 510 19.28 -0.45 -7.42
CA LEU A 510 20.61 -0.60 -6.83
C LEU A 510 21.39 0.72 -6.79
N GLN A 511 21.07 1.71 -7.62
CA GLN A 511 21.70 3.03 -7.55
C GLN A 511 21.30 3.81 -6.29
N PHE A 512 20.09 3.59 -5.78
CA PHE A 512 19.65 4.13 -4.50
C PHE A 512 20.21 3.33 -3.34
N GLU A 513 20.23 2.00 -3.46
CA GLU A 513 20.80 1.11 -2.45
C GLU A 513 22.29 1.38 -2.20
N ALA A 514 23.08 1.53 -3.28
CA ALA A 514 24.51 1.81 -3.22
C ALA A 514 24.87 3.12 -2.51
N VAL A 515 23.87 3.96 -2.20
CA VAL A 515 24.06 5.22 -1.47
C VAL A 515 23.21 5.28 -0.20
N GLU A 516 22.57 4.19 0.22
CA GLU A 516 21.76 4.13 1.43
C GLU A 516 22.56 4.55 2.66
N GLY A 517 22.06 5.51 3.44
CA GLY A 517 22.75 6.06 4.61
C GLY A 517 23.86 7.08 4.29
N MET A 518 24.17 7.33 3.01
CA MET A 518 25.16 8.34 2.60
C MET A 518 24.53 9.73 2.46
N LEU A 519 25.35 10.76 2.67
CA LEU A 519 25.03 12.14 2.32
C LEU A 519 25.01 12.28 0.80
N VAL A 520 23.86 12.69 0.25
CA VAL A 520 23.64 12.90 -1.18
C VAL A 520 23.30 14.36 -1.49
N GLU A 521 23.65 14.79 -2.69
CA GLU A 521 23.21 16.04 -3.30
C GLU A 521 22.38 15.74 -4.54
N LEU A 522 21.24 16.40 -4.69
CA LEU A 522 20.39 16.33 -5.88
C LEU A 522 20.80 17.49 -6.82
N PRO A 523 21.66 17.26 -7.82
CA PRO A 523 22.31 18.35 -8.57
C PRO A 523 21.39 18.95 -9.65
N GLN A 524 20.14 18.48 -9.74
CA GLN A 524 19.16 18.88 -10.72
C GLN A 524 17.94 19.53 -10.06
N GLU A 525 17.26 20.38 -10.80
CA GLU A 525 15.93 20.86 -10.43
C GLU A 525 14.93 19.68 -10.45
N LEU A 526 14.11 19.57 -9.42
CA LEU A 526 13.09 18.53 -9.28
C LEU A 526 11.70 19.15 -9.21
N THR A 527 10.69 18.39 -9.62
CA THR A 527 9.26 18.76 -9.56
C THR A 527 8.62 18.03 -8.39
N VAL A 528 7.87 18.75 -7.56
CA VAL A 528 6.99 18.16 -6.54
C VAL A 528 5.83 17.47 -7.26
N THR A 529 5.66 16.17 -7.05
CA THR A 529 4.62 15.37 -7.71
C THR A 529 3.52 14.91 -6.77
N ASP A 530 3.83 14.75 -5.48
CA ASP A 530 2.84 14.39 -4.47
C ASP A 530 3.02 15.21 -3.18
N VAL A 531 1.90 15.76 -2.69
CA VAL A 531 1.77 16.51 -1.44
C VAL A 531 0.78 15.87 -0.45
N PHE A 532 0.25 14.67 -0.77
CA PHE A 532 -0.76 14.00 0.04
C PHE A 532 -0.32 13.79 1.49
N ASN A 533 0.95 13.40 1.70
CA ASN A 533 1.53 13.15 3.01
C ASN A 533 2.20 14.38 3.65
N ALA A 534 2.16 15.57 3.03
CA ALA A 534 2.90 16.74 3.50
C ALA A 534 2.47 17.21 4.90
N VAL A 535 1.17 17.12 5.22
CA VAL A 535 0.66 17.44 6.57
C VAL A 535 0.74 16.25 7.51
N ARG A 536 0.50 15.04 6.99
CA ARG A 536 0.39 13.84 7.83
C ARG A 536 1.75 13.36 8.29
N PHE A 537 2.75 13.28 7.41
CA PHE A 537 4.06 12.71 7.71
C PHE A 537 5.22 13.65 7.43
N ALA A 538 4.95 14.90 7.03
CA ALA A 538 5.97 15.84 6.59
C ALA A 538 6.79 15.33 5.38
N GLU A 539 6.11 14.58 4.49
CA GLU A 539 6.68 13.97 3.30
C GLU A 539 6.13 14.62 2.03
N ILE A 540 6.99 14.88 1.06
CA ILE A 540 6.62 15.20 -0.33
C ILE A 540 7.32 14.24 -1.28
N GLN A 541 6.68 13.91 -2.40
CA GLN A 541 7.33 13.15 -3.48
C GLN A 541 7.82 14.09 -4.57
N VAL A 542 8.99 13.78 -5.14
CA VAL A 542 9.65 14.57 -6.17
C VAL A 542 10.16 13.70 -7.31
N SER A 543 10.27 14.30 -8.50
CA SER A 543 10.75 13.64 -9.73
C SER A 543 11.48 14.61 -10.67
N LYS A 544 12.20 14.07 -11.67
CA LYS A 544 12.67 14.89 -12.79
C LYS A 544 11.50 15.17 -13.75
N GLY A 545 10.88 16.34 -13.60
CA GLY A 545 9.69 16.73 -14.37
C GLY A 545 8.42 16.00 -13.89
N PRO A 546 7.22 16.36 -14.40
CA PRO A 546 5.97 15.74 -13.97
C PRO A 546 5.91 14.25 -14.34
N LEU A 547 5.22 13.46 -13.53
CA LEU A 547 4.89 12.07 -13.82
C LEU A 547 3.44 12.00 -14.31
N PHE A 548 3.19 11.19 -15.33
CA PHE A 548 1.85 10.99 -15.87
C PHE A 548 1.37 9.57 -15.61
N ILE A 549 0.07 9.45 -15.36
CA ILE A 549 -0.60 8.15 -15.33
C ILE A 549 -0.29 7.41 -16.63
N PRO A 550 0.11 6.14 -16.60
CA PRO A 550 0.52 5.41 -17.80
C PRO A 550 -0.45 5.49 -18.98
N THR A 551 -1.74 5.26 -18.73
CA THR A 551 -2.81 5.31 -19.76
C THR A 551 -3.28 6.73 -20.09
N GLN A 552 -2.67 7.77 -19.51
CA GLN A 552 -2.81 9.13 -20.02
C GLN A 552 -1.97 9.34 -21.29
N VAL A 553 -0.75 8.79 -21.33
CA VAL A 553 0.25 9.10 -22.37
C VAL A 553 0.62 7.90 -23.26
N ALA A 554 0.27 6.68 -22.87
CA ALA A 554 0.54 5.45 -23.62
C ALA A 554 -0.69 4.56 -23.73
N THR A 555 -0.73 3.71 -24.75
CA THR A 555 -1.81 2.73 -24.92
C THR A 555 -1.79 1.68 -23.81
N PRO A 556 -2.96 1.13 -23.42
CA PRO A 556 -3.06 0.03 -22.48
C PRO A 556 -2.17 -1.16 -22.84
N GLY A 557 -1.68 -1.86 -21.83
CA GLY A 557 -0.81 -3.03 -21.98
C GLY A 557 0.70 -2.67 -21.90
N PRO A 558 1.56 -3.27 -22.75
CA PRO A 558 3.01 -3.15 -22.60
C PRO A 558 3.57 -1.72 -22.61
N GLU A 559 2.99 -0.81 -23.40
CA GLU A 559 3.42 0.59 -23.47
C GLU A 559 3.12 1.33 -22.16
N ALA A 560 1.91 1.16 -21.60
CA ALA A 560 1.57 1.70 -20.28
C ALA A 560 2.49 1.13 -19.19
N GLN A 561 2.77 -0.19 -19.21
CA GLN A 561 3.70 -0.79 -18.25
C GLN A 561 5.13 -0.23 -18.36
N ALA A 562 5.57 0.17 -19.55
CA ALA A 562 6.86 0.84 -19.73
C ALA A 562 6.88 2.24 -19.10
N VAL A 563 5.79 3.02 -19.22
CA VAL A 563 5.65 4.32 -18.55
C VAL A 563 5.62 4.15 -17.03
N LYS A 564 4.87 3.17 -16.51
CA LYS A 564 4.82 2.85 -15.07
C LYS A 564 6.22 2.60 -14.49
N ARG A 565 7.01 1.74 -15.15
CA ARG A 565 8.41 1.47 -14.75
C ARG A 565 9.29 2.72 -14.81
N ALA A 566 9.16 3.53 -15.86
CA ALA A 566 9.91 4.79 -15.98
C ALA A 566 9.57 5.78 -14.87
N ASN A 567 8.29 5.90 -14.48
CA ASN A 567 7.87 6.75 -13.37
C ASN A 567 8.41 6.26 -12.03
N GLN A 568 8.49 4.93 -11.82
CA GLN A 568 9.06 4.34 -10.60
C GLN A 568 10.54 4.66 -10.44
N HIS A 569 11.30 4.62 -11.52
CA HIS A 569 12.72 5.01 -11.51
C HIS A 569 12.93 6.54 -11.45
N ASN A 570 11.87 7.34 -11.54
CA ASN A 570 11.96 8.80 -11.58
C ASN A 570 11.35 9.47 -10.34
N ARG A 571 11.16 8.76 -9.23
CA ARG A 571 10.53 9.32 -8.02
C ARG A 571 11.37 9.09 -6.77
N LEU A 572 11.29 10.03 -5.83
CA LEU A 572 11.97 9.99 -4.53
C LEU A 572 11.13 10.75 -3.50
N VAL A 573 11.13 10.34 -2.23
CA VAL A 573 10.49 11.08 -1.14
C VAL A 573 11.49 12.05 -0.49
N LEU A 574 11.06 13.27 -0.17
CA LEU A 574 11.78 14.19 0.71
C LEU A 574 11.02 14.36 2.01
N ASP A 575 11.72 14.28 3.15
CA ASP A 575 11.14 14.52 4.48
C ASP A 575 12.15 15.12 5.47
N ASP A 576 11.72 15.37 6.70
CA ASP A 576 12.50 16.04 7.75
C ASP A 576 12.98 15.10 8.89
N GLY A 577 12.91 13.78 8.70
CA GLY A 577 13.37 12.78 9.68
C GLY A 577 12.55 12.72 10.97
N ARG A 578 11.33 13.27 10.97
CA ARG A 578 10.39 13.21 12.11
C ARG A 578 9.46 12.01 11.99
N THR A 579 9.05 11.48 13.14
CA THR A 579 8.16 10.33 13.24
C THR A 579 6.77 10.71 13.75
N GLY A 580 5.80 9.86 13.43
CA GLY A 580 4.40 10.01 13.84
C GLY A 580 3.57 10.90 12.90
N SER A 581 2.26 10.90 13.11
CA SER A 581 1.30 11.59 12.24
C SER A 581 0.93 12.99 12.73
N ASN A 582 0.69 13.91 11.78
CA ASN A 582 0.15 15.26 11.99
C ASN A 582 1.00 16.13 12.94
N ARG A 583 2.33 15.94 12.97
CA ARG A 583 3.21 16.61 13.95
C ARG A 583 3.21 18.14 13.80
N THR A 584 3.16 18.85 14.92
CA THR A 584 3.35 20.30 14.97
C THR A 584 4.75 20.68 15.44
N PRO A 585 5.39 21.74 14.90
CA PRO A 585 4.92 22.51 13.75
C PRO A 585 4.86 21.65 12.47
N PHE A 586 3.89 21.91 11.60
CA PHE A 586 3.82 21.31 10.27
C PHE A 586 4.99 21.79 9.41
N LEU A 587 5.21 21.17 8.25
CA LEU A 587 6.17 21.64 7.25
C LEU A 587 6.00 23.15 6.97
N ILE A 588 7.10 23.80 6.65
CA ILE A 588 7.10 25.19 6.21
C ILE A 588 6.55 25.27 4.78
N GLY A 589 5.64 26.20 4.53
CA GLY A 589 5.02 26.38 3.22
C GLY A 589 5.90 27.17 2.24
N GLU A 590 5.32 27.60 1.12
CA GLU A 590 6.03 28.29 0.04
C GLU A 590 6.79 29.57 0.42
N ASP A 591 6.40 30.26 1.50
CA ASP A 591 7.08 31.46 1.97
C ASP A 591 8.47 31.20 2.59
N GLY A 592 8.81 29.92 2.83
CA GLY A 592 10.06 29.50 3.44
C GLY A 592 10.20 29.89 4.92
N VAL A 593 9.12 30.34 5.58
CA VAL A 593 9.17 30.86 6.96
C VAL A 593 8.05 30.33 7.85
N SER A 594 6.81 30.30 7.35
CA SER A 594 5.62 29.96 8.13
C SER A 594 5.17 28.53 7.85
N PRO A 595 4.57 27.82 8.83
CA PRO A 595 3.98 26.51 8.57
C PRO A 595 2.92 26.55 7.46
N LEU A 596 2.69 25.39 6.85
CA LEU A 596 1.64 25.16 5.86
C LEU A 596 0.30 25.74 6.30
N SER A 597 -0.40 26.36 5.35
CA SER A 597 -1.78 26.82 5.52
C SER A 597 -2.45 26.97 4.15
N ALA A 598 -3.76 27.19 4.13
CA ALA A 598 -4.47 27.44 2.88
C ALA A 598 -3.96 28.68 2.12
N HIS A 599 -3.21 29.58 2.77
CA HIS A 599 -2.60 30.77 2.14
C HIS A 599 -1.07 30.65 1.95
N ASN A 600 -0.48 29.53 2.37
CA ASN A 600 0.95 29.23 2.26
C ASN A 600 1.13 27.73 1.94
N PRO A 601 0.67 27.24 0.77
CA PRO A 601 0.71 25.83 0.42
C PRO A 601 2.09 25.39 -0.05
N ILE A 602 2.29 24.07 -0.14
CA ILE A 602 3.18 23.44 -1.12
C ILE A 602 2.25 22.82 -2.17
N ARG A 603 2.59 22.81 -3.46
CA ARG A 603 1.69 22.29 -4.50
C ARG A 603 2.43 21.30 -5.40
N ASN A 604 1.70 20.35 -5.98
CA ASN A 604 2.23 19.60 -7.11
C ASN A 604 2.59 20.58 -8.23
N GLY A 605 3.66 20.30 -8.98
CA GLY A 605 4.20 21.22 -9.98
C GLY A 605 5.08 22.36 -9.45
N TYR A 606 5.18 22.57 -8.13
CA TYR A 606 6.29 23.36 -7.57
C TYR A 606 7.62 22.69 -7.93
N ARG A 607 8.67 23.50 -8.07
CA ARG A 607 10.01 22.99 -8.31
C ARG A 607 10.90 23.23 -7.11
N ILE A 608 11.88 22.35 -6.92
CA ILE A 608 12.92 22.48 -5.91
C ILE A 608 14.21 22.84 -6.64
N GLU A 609 14.91 23.86 -6.16
CA GLU A 609 16.19 24.27 -6.74
C GLU A 609 17.23 23.12 -6.68
N GLN A 610 18.14 23.11 -7.66
CA GLN A 610 19.26 22.17 -7.68
C GLN A 610 20.19 22.36 -6.46
N GLY A 611 20.88 21.29 -6.06
CA GLY A 611 21.82 21.30 -4.95
C GLY A 611 21.18 21.01 -3.59
N HIS A 612 19.94 20.50 -3.56
CA HIS A 612 19.31 20.04 -2.32
C HIS A 612 20.10 18.86 -1.74
N GLN A 613 20.40 18.90 -0.45
CA GLN A 613 21.20 17.89 0.24
C GLN A 613 20.43 17.23 1.37
N GLY A 614 20.76 15.96 1.61
CA GLY A 614 20.26 15.18 2.74
C GLY A 614 20.85 13.79 2.73
N VAL A 615 20.48 12.97 3.71
CA VAL A 615 20.95 11.59 3.78
C VAL A 615 19.93 10.66 3.14
N MET A 616 20.40 9.77 2.28
CA MET A 616 19.57 8.72 1.69
C MET A 616 19.14 7.74 2.78
N GLY A 617 17.87 7.34 2.78
CA GLY A 617 17.38 6.25 3.61
C GLY A 617 16.26 5.49 2.92
N TYR A 618 15.78 4.46 3.59
CA TYR A 618 14.68 3.63 3.12
C TYR A 618 13.72 3.36 4.27
N SER A 619 12.42 3.53 4.06
CA SER A 619 11.42 3.09 5.03
C SER A 619 10.05 3.08 4.40
N PHE A 620 9.18 2.18 4.87
CA PHE A 620 7.82 2.03 4.37
C PHE A 620 7.77 1.81 2.84
N ALA A 621 8.65 0.94 2.34
CA ALA A 621 8.78 0.58 0.92
C ALA A 621 9.19 1.73 -0.03
N GLU A 622 9.71 2.85 0.50
CA GLU A 622 10.06 4.03 -0.28
C GLU A 622 11.47 4.55 0.06
N TYR A 623 12.26 4.76 -1.01
CA TYR A 623 13.52 5.48 -0.95
C TYR A 623 13.29 6.97 -0.74
N ARG A 624 14.13 7.57 0.12
CA ARG A 624 13.90 8.93 0.60
C ARG A 624 15.19 9.66 0.94
N VAL A 625 15.15 10.98 0.83
CA VAL A 625 16.21 11.87 1.32
C VAL A 625 15.70 12.59 2.56
N ARG A 626 16.32 12.26 3.70
CA ARG A 626 16.11 12.92 4.98
C ARG A 626 16.84 14.26 4.93
N SER A 627 16.07 15.34 4.76
CA SER A 627 16.60 16.67 4.43
C SER A 627 17.23 17.32 5.67
N GLN A 628 18.44 17.85 5.52
CA GLN A 628 19.10 18.64 6.58
C GLN A 628 18.59 20.10 6.61
N GLN A 629 17.97 20.54 5.53
CA GLN A 629 17.45 21.88 5.33
C GLN A 629 16.09 21.84 4.62
N LEU A 630 15.33 22.92 4.75
CA LEU A 630 14.07 23.07 4.00
C LEU A 630 14.37 23.17 2.50
N PRO A 631 13.60 22.52 1.63
CA PRO A 631 13.71 22.71 0.20
C PRO A 631 13.42 24.16 -0.20
N ASP A 632 14.22 24.71 -1.12
CA ASP A 632 13.98 26.01 -1.74
C ASP A 632 12.96 25.86 -2.89
N TYR A 633 11.69 26.21 -2.61
CA TYR A 633 10.60 26.07 -3.58
C TYR A 633 10.54 27.23 -4.59
N LEU A 634 10.62 26.89 -5.87
CA LEU A 634 10.30 27.77 -7.01
C LEU A 634 8.78 27.74 -7.30
N SER A 635 7.97 28.36 -6.44
CA SER A 635 6.50 28.34 -6.55
C SER A 635 5.94 28.96 -7.84
N GLN A 636 6.71 29.81 -8.52
CA GLN A 636 6.34 30.40 -9.82
C GLN A 636 6.25 29.38 -10.96
N ALA A 637 6.72 28.14 -10.76
CA ALA A 637 6.59 27.06 -11.72
C ALA A 637 5.14 26.58 -11.88
N ASN A 638 4.34 26.63 -10.81
CA ASN A 638 2.91 26.36 -10.83
C ASN A 638 2.16 27.33 -9.91
N PRO A 639 2.04 28.62 -10.28
CA PRO A 639 1.43 29.61 -9.40
C PRO A 639 -0.09 29.42 -9.35
N ARG A 640 -0.68 29.69 -8.19
CA ARG A 640 -2.13 29.84 -8.07
C ARG A 640 -2.61 31.01 -8.92
N THR A 641 -3.48 30.76 -9.90
CA THR A 641 -4.05 31.81 -10.77
C THR A 641 -5.46 32.20 -10.32
N ALA A 642 -5.83 33.47 -10.53
CA ALA A 642 -7.15 33.98 -10.15
C ALA A 642 -8.28 33.58 -11.12
N GLN A 643 -7.93 33.17 -12.35
CA GLN A 643 -8.84 32.78 -13.43
C GLN A 643 -8.15 31.73 -14.34
N PRO A 644 -8.91 30.97 -15.15
CA PRO A 644 -8.35 30.02 -16.12
C PRO A 644 -7.40 30.67 -17.13
N GLY A 645 -6.31 29.97 -17.46
CA GLY A 645 -5.24 30.44 -18.35
C GLY A 645 -5.49 30.29 -19.85
N ILE A 646 -6.71 29.94 -20.29
CA ILE A 646 -7.02 29.72 -21.70
C ILE A 646 -7.17 31.05 -22.47
N ALA A 647 -6.90 31.02 -23.77
CA ALA A 647 -7.08 32.16 -24.66
C ALA A 647 -8.52 32.66 -24.65
N SER A 648 -8.68 33.99 -24.59
CA SER A 648 -9.97 34.66 -24.73
C SER A 648 -10.18 35.14 -26.17
N GLY A 649 -11.43 35.27 -26.61
CA GLY A 649 -11.75 35.77 -27.95
C GLY A 649 -12.91 35.04 -28.63
N GLY A 650 -13.49 34.04 -27.97
CA GLY A 650 -14.75 33.45 -28.34
C GLY A 650 -15.94 34.35 -27.98
N ASN A 651 -17.12 33.78 -28.15
CA ASN A 651 -18.40 34.43 -27.84
C ASN A 651 -19.23 33.66 -26.81
N LEU A 652 -18.77 32.49 -26.38
CA LEU A 652 -19.36 31.66 -25.35
C LEU A 652 -18.27 30.83 -24.66
N ARG A 653 -18.26 30.83 -23.34
CA ARG A 653 -17.44 29.91 -22.54
C ARG A 653 -18.32 28.82 -21.92
N VAL A 654 -17.88 27.57 -22.03
CA VAL A 654 -18.53 26.40 -21.45
C VAL A 654 -17.53 25.71 -20.54
N ALA A 655 -17.97 25.15 -19.42
CA ALA A 655 -17.10 24.42 -18.49
C ALA A 655 -17.73 23.11 -18.03
N SER A 656 -16.88 22.20 -17.54
CA SER A 656 -17.28 21.04 -16.74
C SER A 656 -16.68 21.17 -15.35
N TYR A 657 -17.43 20.79 -14.31
CA TYR A 657 -16.92 20.78 -12.96
C TYR A 657 -17.51 19.65 -12.09
N ASN A 658 -16.65 18.75 -11.61
CA ASN A 658 -16.98 17.85 -10.50
C ASN A 658 -16.94 18.65 -9.18
N LEU A 659 -17.97 18.52 -8.34
CA LEU A 659 -18.16 19.31 -7.13
C LEU A 659 -17.75 18.58 -5.82
N GLU A 660 -17.17 17.37 -5.89
CA GLU A 660 -16.76 16.57 -4.73
C GLU A 660 -17.92 16.38 -3.73
N ASN A 661 -19.00 15.75 -4.19
CA ASN A 661 -20.24 15.50 -3.46
C ASN A 661 -20.89 16.77 -2.86
N LEU A 662 -21.31 17.72 -3.69
CA LEU A 662 -22.15 18.83 -3.20
C LEU A 662 -23.57 18.33 -2.92
N PHE A 663 -23.92 18.20 -1.64
CA PHE A 663 -25.21 17.71 -1.17
C PHE A 663 -25.86 18.79 -0.28
N ALA A 664 -27.16 19.02 -0.49
CA ALA A 664 -27.96 19.84 0.43
C ALA A 664 -28.37 19.04 1.67
N THR A 665 -28.44 17.71 1.56
CA THR A 665 -28.70 16.81 2.68
C THR A 665 -27.39 16.47 3.40
N LEU A 666 -27.31 16.81 4.68
CA LEU A 666 -26.12 16.61 5.51
C LEU A 666 -25.89 15.13 5.84
N GLY A 667 -24.63 14.74 5.99
CA GLY A 667 -24.18 13.37 6.27
C GLY A 667 -24.51 12.81 7.67
N ASP A 668 -25.46 13.43 8.40
CA ASP A 668 -25.87 13.01 9.74
C ASP A 668 -26.48 11.60 9.76
N SER A 669 -26.33 10.89 10.89
CA SER A 669 -26.79 9.51 11.02
C SER A 669 -28.31 9.38 10.90
N GLY A 670 -28.78 8.78 9.81
CA GLY A 670 -30.19 8.39 9.61
C GLY A 670 -30.84 8.94 8.35
N GLU A 671 -30.23 9.92 7.69
CA GLU A 671 -30.70 10.42 6.40
C GLU A 671 -30.31 9.48 5.24
N THR A 672 -31.12 9.49 4.19
CA THR A 672 -30.88 8.71 2.98
C THR A 672 -31.09 9.57 1.75
N CYS A 673 -30.20 9.44 0.77
CA CYS A 673 -30.13 10.27 -0.42
C CYS A 673 -30.37 9.47 -1.70
N GLY A 674 -30.84 10.17 -2.73
CA GLY A 674 -31.14 9.58 -4.02
C GLY A 674 -32.40 8.72 -4.08
N PRO A 675 -32.81 8.31 -5.29
CA PRO A 675 -34.03 7.53 -5.52
C PRO A 675 -34.02 6.15 -4.86
N ASN A 676 -32.84 5.60 -4.55
CA ASN A 676 -32.67 4.30 -3.91
C ASN A 676 -32.38 4.36 -2.40
N GLN A 677 -32.54 5.52 -1.75
CA GLN A 677 -32.30 5.68 -0.31
C GLN A 677 -30.90 5.21 0.10
N LEU A 678 -29.89 5.63 -0.65
CA LEU A 678 -28.48 5.34 -0.38
C LEU A 678 -27.95 6.25 0.74
N SER A 679 -26.75 5.97 1.25
CA SER A 679 -26.09 6.88 2.19
C SER A 679 -25.84 8.25 1.55
N CYS A 680 -26.16 9.31 2.29
CA CYS A 680 -25.78 10.68 1.92
C CYS A 680 -24.26 10.86 1.97
N ARG A 681 -23.75 11.76 1.12
CA ARG A 681 -22.32 12.05 0.93
C ARG A 681 -22.11 13.56 1.07
N GLY A 682 -20.86 14.03 1.06
CA GLY A 682 -20.56 15.46 1.14
C GLY A 682 -20.40 15.96 2.57
N ALA A 683 -20.85 17.19 2.81
CA ALA A 683 -20.73 17.85 4.12
C ALA A 683 -21.41 17.10 5.26
N ALA A 684 -20.69 16.95 6.38
CA ALA A 684 -21.22 16.31 7.57
C ALA A 684 -22.22 17.20 8.32
N ASP A 685 -22.00 18.52 8.28
CA ASP A 685 -22.85 19.51 8.94
C ASP A 685 -23.02 20.80 8.12
N GLU A 686 -23.86 21.71 8.63
CA GLU A 686 -24.15 22.99 7.97
C GLU A 686 -22.90 23.89 7.85
N GLU A 687 -21.94 23.82 8.77
CA GLU A 687 -20.71 24.61 8.67
C GLU A 687 -19.87 24.15 7.48
N GLU A 688 -19.66 22.84 7.35
CA GLU A 688 -18.97 22.24 6.21
C GLU A 688 -19.68 22.55 4.89
N LEU A 689 -21.01 22.47 4.85
CA LEU A 689 -21.79 22.79 3.66
C LEU A 689 -21.57 24.25 3.22
N GLN A 690 -21.63 25.18 4.17
CA GLN A 690 -21.37 26.59 3.87
C GLN A 690 -19.94 26.84 3.40
N ARG A 691 -18.95 26.14 3.96
CA ARG A 691 -17.56 26.20 3.52
C ARG A 691 -17.36 25.65 2.10
N GLN A 692 -17.96 24.50 1.80
CA GLN A 692 -17.95 23.89 0.46
C GLN A 692 -18.57 24.84 -0.56
N LEU A 693 -19.77 25.35 -0.26
CA LEU A 693 -20.53 26.23 -1.14
C LEU A 693 -19.79 27.54 -1.41
N GLN A 694 -19.16 28.15 -0.41
CA GLN A 694 -18.35 29.38 -0.58
C GLN A 694 -17.22 29.18 -1.59
N LYS A 695 -16.50 28.06 -1.48
CA LYS A 695 -15.40 27.73 -2.38
C LYS A 695 -15.88 27.45 -3.81
N ILE A 696 -16.92 26.63 -3.96
CA ILE A 696 -17.52 26.30 -5.26
C ILE A 696 -18.05 27.57 -5.97
N VAL A 697 -18.74 28.45 -5.24
CA VAL A 697 -19.22 29.73 -5.77
C VAL A 697 -18.06 30.61 -6.24
N SER A 698 -16.99 30.67 -5.46
CA SER A 698 -15.75 31.40 -5.80
C SER A 698 -15.14 30.87 -7.11
N ALA A 699 -15.06 29.54 -7.26
CA ALA A 699 -14.56 28.88 -8.46
C ALA A 699 -15.45 29.15 -9.68
N ILE A 700 -16.77 28.93 -9.59
CA ILE A 700 -17.70 29.11 -10.71
C ILE A 700 -17.75 30.56 -11.21
N ILE A 701 -17.68 31.54 -10.30
CA ILE A 701 -17.61 32.95 -10.70
C ILE A 701 -16.30 33.25 -11.43
N ALA A 702 -15.17 32.75 -10.93
CA ALA A 702 -13.87 32.97 -11.54
C ALA A 702 -13.66 32.23 -12.88
N LEU A 703 -14.37 31.11 -13.08
CA LEU A 703 -14.40 30.39 -14.37
C LEU A 703 -14.93 31.27 -15.51
N ASP A 704 -15.86 32.19 -15.20
CA ASP A 704 -16.60 33.04 -16.15
C ASP A 704 -17.25 32.23 -17.31
N ALA A 705 -17.67 31.00 -17.01
CA ALA A 705 -18.40 30.15 -17.94
C ALA A 705 -19.90 30.52 -17.96
N GLN A 706 -20.51 30.45 -19.14
CA GLN A 706 -21.94 30.75 -19.32
C GLN A 706 -22.82 29.51 -19.20
N VAL A 707 -22.25 28.33 -19.42
CA VAL A 707 -22.89 27.03 -19.23
C VAL A 707 -21.87 26.15 -18.52
N VAL A 708 -22.27 25.49 -17.44
CA VAL A 708 -21.41 24.58 -16.69
C VAL A 708 -22.13 23.23 -16.56
N ALA A 709 -21.51 22.17 -17.07
CA ALA A 709 -21.89 20.81 -16.72
C ALA A 709 -21.33 20.46 -15.34
N LEU A 710 -22.15 19.88 -14.50
CA LEU A 710 -21.80 19.51 -13.14
C LEU A 710 -21.80 18.00 -12.99
N ALA A 711 -20.82 17.49 -12.25
CA ALA A 711 -20.80 16.14 -11.70
C ALA A 711 -20.81 16.23 -10.16
N GLU A 712 -21.21 15.14 -9.50
CA GLU A 712 -21.25 15.06 -8.04
C GLU A 712 -22.21 16.03 -7.35
N VAL A 713 -23.35 16.28 -8.01
CA VAL A 713 -24.51 16.93 -7.40
C VAL A 713 -25.41 15.87 -6.77
N GLU A 714 -25.95 16.12 -5.58
CA GLU A 714 -26.97 15.26 -4.99
C GLU A 714 -28.16 15.02 -5.95
N ASN A 715 -28.66 13.79 -5.94
CA ASN A 715 -29.80 13.34 -6.73
C ASN A 715 -31.10 13.52 -5.95
N ASP A 716 -31.44 14.76 -5.63
CA ASP A 716 -32.66 15.11 -4.93
C ASP A 716 -33.85 15.32 -5.89
N ALA A 717 -35.06 15.08 -5.37
CA ALA A 717 -36.29 14.97 -6.16
C ALA A 717 -36.82 16.34 -6.65
N ASP A 718 -36.49 17.41 -5.93
CA ASP A 718 -36.98 18.77 -6.13
C ASP A 718 -35.89 19.73 -6.63
N ASP A 719 -34.71 19.21 -6.96
CA ASP A 719 -33.52 19.96 -7.40
C ASP A 719 -33.06 21.01 -6.36
N ALA A 720 -33.31 20.78 -5.07
CA ALA A 720 -32.94 21.62 -3.94
C ALA A 720 -31.44 21.94 -3.91
N THR A 721 -30.57 20.99 -4.26
CA THR A 721 -29.12 21.21 -4.28
C THR A 721 -28.68 22.17 -5.39
N LEU A 722 -29.24 22.01 -6.60
CA LEU A 722 -28.99 22.93 -7.71
C LEU A 722 -29.56 24.32 -7.41
N GLN A 723 -30.75 24.38 -6.81
CA GLN A 723 -31.38 25.63 -6.38
C GLN A 723 -30.51 26.36 -5.34
N MET A 724 -30.01 25.64 -4.32
CA MET A 724 -29.08 26.18 -3.31
C MET A 724 -27.83 26.78 -3.96
N LEU A 725 -27.19 26.05 -4.88
CA LEU A 725 -26.01 26.53 -5.58
C LEU A 725 -26.30 27.79 -6.41
N VAL A 726 -27.39 27.78 -7.20
CA VAL A 726 -27.78 28.91 -8.04
C VAL A 726 -28.18 30.14 -7.22
N ASP A 727 -28.84 29.97 -6.08
CA ASP A 727 -29.16 31.07 -5.18
C ASP A 727 -27.90 31.71 -4.60
N ALA A 728 -26.92 30.90 -4.18
CA ALA A 728 -25.64 31.39 -3.69
C ALA A 728 -24.86 32.12 -4.80
N LEU A 729 -24.84 31.58 -6.01
CA LEU A 729 -24.24 32.24 -7.19
C LEU A 729 -24.92 33.57 -7.49
N ASN A 730 -26.25 33.64 -7.49
CA ASN A 730 -27.00 34.87 -7.75
C ASN A 730 -26.87 35.90 -6.62
N GLN A 731 -26.59 35.44 -5.39
CA GLN A 731 -26.28 36.33 -4.27
C GLN A 731 -24.89 36.97 -4.44
N ALA A 732 -23.89 36.19 -4.87
CA ALA A 732 -22.52 36.62 -5.06
C ALA A 732 -22.31 37.42 -6.36
N ASP A 733 -22.98 37.04 -7.46
CA ASP A 733 -23.00 37.73 -8.75
C ASP A 733 -24.44 37.95 -9.24
N ARG A 734 -25.02 39.09 -8.87
CA ARG A 734 -26.38 39.48 -9.28
C ARG A 734 -26.53 39.71 -10.79
N LEU A 735 -25.43 39.90 -11.53
CA LEU A 735 -25.47 40.14 -12.98
C LEU A 735 -25.44 38.84 -13.77
N GLY A 736 -24.90 37.76 -13.22
CA GLY A 736 -24.85 36.43 -13.83
C GLY A 736 -26.22 35.86 -14.18
N ARG A 737 -27.24 36.10 -13.33
CA ARG A 737 -28.61 35.55 -13.48
C ARG A 737 -28.57 34.06 -13.79
N TRP A 738 -27.92 33.33 -12.90
CA TRP A 738 -27.79 31.88 -12.93
C TRP A 738 -29.15 31.22 -12.81
N ASP A 739 -29.30 30.13 -13.54
CA ASP A 739 -30.45 29.25 -13.57
C ASP A 739 -29.94 27.82 -13.81
N TYR A 740 -30.79 26.81 -13.63
CA TYR A 740 -30.40 25.39 -13.76
C TYR A 740 -31.41 24.59 -14.59
N ILE A 741 -31.02 23.40 -15.01
CA ILE A 741 -31.92 22.44 -15.66
C ILE A 741 -32.52 21.55 -14.58
N ALA A 742 -33.81 21.77 -14.27
CA ALA A 742 -34.55 20.98 -13.29
C ALA A 742 -34.92 19.62 -13.88
N THR A 743 -34.43 18.56 -13.26
CA THR A 743 -34.57 17.17 -13.74
C THR A 743 -35.34 16.29 -12.76
N GLY A 744 -35.39 16.67 -11.48
CA GLY A 744 -35.76 15.75 -10.41
C GLY A 744 -34.79 14.57 -10.33
N TRP A 745 -35.30 13.38 -10.00
CA TRP A 745 -34.47 12.19 -9.95
C TRP A 745 -33.95 11.74 -11.32
N LEU A 746 -32.67 11.36 -11.35
CA LEU A 746 -31.97 10.83 -12.52
C LEU A 746 -31.24 9.53 -12.17
N GLY A 747 -31.63 8.42 -12.78
CA GLY A 747 -30.99 7.12 -12.53
C GLY A 747 -31.24 6.57 -11.14
N THR A 748 -30.24 5.91 -10.55
CA THR A 748 -30.40 5.14 -9.29
C THR A 748 -29.45 5.53 -8.17
N ASP A 749 -28.40 6.31 -8.43
CA ASP A 749 -27.39 6.68 -7.44
C ASP A 749 -27.79 7.92 -6.60
N ALA A 750 -27.08 8.17 -5.50
CA ALA A 750 -27.24 9.37 -4.69
C ALA A 750 -26.74 10.65 -5.40
N ILE A 751 -26.00 10.50 -6.49
CA ILE A 751 -25.45 11.58 -7.31
C ILE A 751 -26.09 11.59 -8.70
N LYS A 752 -26.30 12.77 -9.27
CA LYS A 752 -26.66 12.98 -10.68
C LYS A 752 -25.75 14.01 -11.37
N PRO A 753 -25.58 13.93 -12.70
CA PRO A 753 -25.06 15.05 -13.47
C PRO A 753 -26.10 16.19 -13.55
N GLY A 754 -25.63 17.42 -13.76
CA GLY A 754 -26.51 18.59 -13.85
C GLY A 754 -25.98 19.68 -14.77
N PHE A 755 -26.79 20.70 -15.00
CA PHE A 755 -26.38 21.91 -15.71
C PHE A 755 -26.83 23.17 -14.96
N ILE A 756 -25.91 24.12 -14.86
CA ILE A 756 -26.21 25.52 -14.51
C ILE A 756 -25.79 26.43 -15.66
N TYR A 757 -26.48 27.57 -15.81
CA TYR A 757 -26.22 28.50 -16.91
C TYR A 757 -26.61 29.94 -16.58
N GLN A 758 -25.94 30.88 -17.23
CA GLN A 758 -26.28 32.31 -17.17
C GLN A 758 -27.41 32.61 -18.17
N SER A 759 -28.64 32.76 -17.68
CA SER A 759 -29.88 32.88 -18.49
C SER A 759 -29.91 34.06 -19.48
N LEU A 760 -29.06 35.08 -19.26
CA LEU A 760 -28.88 36.21 -20.16
C LEU A 760 -27.87 35.97 -21.29
N ARG A 761 -27.08 34.89 -21.24
CA ARG A 761 -26.01 34.61 -22.21
C ARG A 761 -26.19 33.28 -22.95
N ALA A 762 -26.76 32.28 -22.29
CA ALA A 762 -27.17 31.01 -22.87
C ALA A 762 -28.58 30.66 -22.39
N ARG A 763 -29.39 30.02 -23.25
CA ARG A 763 -30.74 29.57 -22.90
C ARG A 763 -30.99 28.15 -23.39
N PRO A 764 -31.59 27.27 -22.58
CA PRO A 764 -32.00 25.96 -23.05
C PRO A 764 -33.04 26.08 -24.18
N ILE A 765 -33.02 25.08 -25.07
CA ILE A 765 -33.95 24.92 -26.19
C ILE A 765 -34.63 23.57 -26.04
N GLY A 766 -35.97 23.56 -26.02
CA GLY A 766 -36.74 22.33 -25.88
C GLY A 766 -36.50 21.63 -24.54
N ASP A 767 -36.91 20.36 -24.49
CA ASP A 767 -36.71 19.50 -23.34
C ASP A 767 -35.27 18.94 -23.31
N TYR A 768 -34.80 18.57 -22.13
CA TYR A 768 -33.57 17.79 -21.98
C TYR A 768 -33.82 16.33 -22.41
N ALA A 769 -32.75 15.59 -22.66
CA ALA A 769 -32.80 14.16 -22.95
C ALA A 769 -31.86 13.39 -22.01
N VAL A 770 -32.20 12.14 -21.74
CA VAL A 770 -31.47 11.27 -20.80
C VAL A 770 -31.09 9.98 -21.52
N LEU A 771 -29.83 9.55 -21.36
CA LEU A 771 -29.39 8.21 -21.73
C LEU A 771 -29.31 7.33 -20.49
N ASP A 772 -30.09 6.26 -20.51
CA ASP A 772 -30.13 5.20 -19.50
C ASP A 772 -30.44 3.84 -20.15
N SER A 773 -30.57 2.78 -19.35
CA SER A 773 -30.87 1.42 -19.82
C SER A 773 -32.20 1.26 -20.55
N SER A 774 -33.13 2.21 -20.40
CA SER A 774 -34.40 2.19 -21.15
C SER A 774 -34.24 2.67 -22.59
N VAL A 775 -33.19 3.45 -22.86
CA VAL A 775 -32.83 3.97 -24.18
C VAL A 775 -31.84 3.05 -24.88
N ASP A 776 -30.74 2.70 -24.21
CA ASP A 776 -29.76 1.72 -24.70
C ASP A 776 -29.31 0.82 -23.53
N PRO A 777 -29.47 -0.52 -23.63
CA PRO A 777 -29.11 -1.43 -22.54
C PRO A 777 -27.62 -1.44 -22.20
N ASP A 778 -26.74 -0.98 -23.10
CA ASP A 778 -25.31 -0.81 -22.83
C ASP A 778 -25.01 0.40 -21.92
N PHE A 779 -26.04 1.17 -21.53
CA PHE A 779 -25.96 2.29 -20.57
C PHE A 779 -26.78 2.01 -19.28
N ASP A 780 -26.56 0.84 -18.65
CA ASP A 780 -27.22 0.44 -17.39
C ASP A 780 -26.84 1.29 -16.18
N THR A 781 -27.81 2.06 -15.72
CA THR A 781 -27.69 3.00 -14.59
C THR A 781 -27.61 2.32 -13.23
N SER A 782 -27.88 1.01 -13.12
CA SER A 782 -27.57 0.27 -11.89
C SER A 782 -26.07 0.23 -11.57
N ARG A 783 -25.20 0.54 -12.55
CA ARG A 783 -23.75 0.57 -12.39
C ARG A 783 -23.15 1.98 -12.49
N GLN A 784 -23.87 2.94 -13.08
CA GLN A 784 -23.35 4.29 -13.36
C GLN A 784 -24.44 5.37 -13.35
N ARG A 785 -24.04 6.64 -13.46
CA ARG A 785 -25.01 7.74 -13.54
C ARG A 785 -25.47 7.91 -15.01
N PRO A 786 -26.73 8.32 -15.25
CA PRO A 786 -27.24 8.60 -16.60
C PRO A 786 -26.42 9.68 -17.31
N ALA A 787 -26.49 9.77 -18.64
CA ALA A 787 -26.02 10.96 -19.36
C ALA A 787 -27.17 11.97 -19.52
N LEU A 788 -26.91 13.26 -19.29
CA LEU A 788 -27.90 14.33 -19.43
C LEU A 788 -27.54 15.24 -20.60
N ALA A 789 -28.41 15.32 -21.62
CA ALA A 789 -28.21 16.20 -22.78
C ALA A 789 -29.18 17.39 -22.78
N GLN A 790 -28.68 18.58 -23.06
CA GLN A 790 -29.47 19.80 -23.24
C GLN A 790 -28.95 20.61 -24.42
N SER A 791 -29.85 21.01 -25.31
CA SER A 791 -29.55 21.97 -26.38
C SER A 791 -29.60 23.40 -25.85
N PHE A 792 -28.59 24.21 -26.14
CA PHE A 792 -28.48 25.61 -25.72
C PHE A 792 -28.40 26.55 -26.93
N ARG A 793 -28.96 27.75 -26.77
CA ARG A 793 -28.80 28.88 -27.69
C ARG A 793 -28.03 30.01 -27.02
N ALA A 794 -26.90 30.39 -27.59
CA ALA A 794 -26.14 31.56 -27.19
C ALA A 794 -26.76 32.86 -27.72
N ASN A 795 -26.36 34.01 -27.16
CA ASN A 795 -26.86 35.33 -27.55
C ASN A 795 -26.70 35.68 -29.03
N ASN A 796 -25.64 35.19 -29.66
CA ASN A 796 -25.39 35.37 -31.10
C ASN A 796 -26.27 34.47 -31.99
N SER A 797 -27.20 33.72 -31.39
CA SER A 797 -28.07 32.70 -32.01
C SER A 797 -27.37 31.43 -32.51
N GLY A 798 -26.11 31.22 -32.15
CA GLY A 798 -25.46 29.92 -32.27
C GLY A 798 -26.12 28.88 -31.35
N ARG A 799 -26.08 27.62 -31.75
CA ARG A 799 -26.68 26.50 -31.01
C ARG A 799 -25.69 25.36 -30.88
N PHE A 800 -25.76 24.65 -29.76
CA PHE A 800 -25.00 23.41 -29.52
C PHE A 800 -25.78 22.54 -28.53
N THR A 801 -25.56 21.24 -28.58
CA THR A 801 -26.03 20.28 -27.58
C THR A 801 -24.88 19.95 -26.65
N ALA A 802 -25.07 20.14 -25.35
CA ALA A 802 -24.12 19.79 -24.31
C ALA A 802 -24.59 18.50 -23.63
N VAL A 803 -23.67 17.59 -23.33
CA VAL A 803 -23.95 16.34 -22.60
C VAL A 803 -23.09 16.28 -21.35
N ALA A 804 -23.73 16.29 -20.16
CA ALA A 804 -23.09 16.14 -18.88
C ALA A 804 -22.93 14.66 -18.52
N LEU A 805 -21.72 14.25 -18.11
CA LEU A 805 -21.34 12.86 -17.89
C LEU A 805 -20.70 12.65 -16.51
N HIS A 806 -20.96 11.49 -15.92
CA HIS A 806 -20.24 10.93 -14.78
C HIS A 806 -20.32 9.39 -14.92
N LEU A 807 -19.35 8.81 -15.64
CA LEU A 807 -19.34 7.37 -15.94
C LEU A 807 -18.91 6.53 -14.72
N ARG A 808 -18.99 5.19 -14.85
CA ARG A 808 -18.60 4.25 -13.80
C ARG A 808 -17.17 4.48 -13.31
N ALA A 809 -16.99 4.68 -12.01
CA ALA A 809 -15.67 4.81 -11.38
C ALA A 809 -14.85 3.51 -11.43
N LYS A 810 -13.52 3.66 -11.39
CA LYS A 810 -12.51 2.57 -11.42
C LYS A 810 -12.39 1.78 -10.10
N ALA A 811 -13.41 1.80 -9.24
CA ALA A 811 -13.38 1.21 -7.90
C ALA A 811 -14.38 0.04 -7.74
N SER A 812 -14.26 -0.70 -6.62
CA SER A 812 -15.07 -1.89 -6.31
C SER A 812 -14.97 -2.93 -7.43
N CYS A 813 -13.75 -3.37 -7.72
CA CYS A 813 -13.46 -4.26 -8.82
C CYS A 813 -14.12 -5.64 -8.62
N PRO A 814 -14.77 -6.21 -9.65
CA PRO A 814 -15.14 -7.61 -9.65
C PRO A 814 -13.89 -8.50 -9.54
N ASP A 815 -14.01 -9.64 -8.87
CA ASP A 815 -12.92 -10.61 -8.73
C ASP A 815 -12.55 -11.30 -10.06
N SER A 816 -13.42 -11.27 -11.06
CA SER A 816 -13.20 -11.89 -12.37
C SER A 816 -14.12 -11.31 -13.46
N GLY A 817 -13.81 -11.61 -14.72
CA GLY A 817 -14.59 -11.24 -15.89
C GLY A 817 -14.08 -9.98 -16.59
N PRO A 818 -14.76 -9.50 -17.64
CA PRO A 818 -14.27 -8.38 -18.45
C PRO A 818 -14.23 -7.04 -17.72
N ASP A 819 -14.98 -6.91 -16.61
CA ASP A 819 -14.98 -5.73 -15.76
C ASP A 819 -14.02 -5.84 -14.57
N SER A 820 -13.34 -6.98 -14.35
CA SER A 820 -12.22 -7.02 -13.38
C SER A 820 -11.05 -6.19 -13.90
N ASP A 821 -10.08 -5.89 -13.02
CA ASP A 821 -8.82 -5.30 -13.50
C ASP A 821 -8.10 -6.34 -14.38
N GLN A 822 -7.72 -5.94 -15.60
CA GLN A 822 -7.03 -6.79 -16.56
C GLN A 822 -5.50 -6.63 -16.48
N GLY A 823 -4.99 -5.78 -15.59
CA GLY A 823 -3.55 -5.54 -15.44
C GLY A 823 -2.92 -4.73 -16.58
N ASP A 824 -3.74 -4.17 -17.47
CA ASP A 824 -3.32 -3.40 -18.65
C ASP A 824 -3.18 -1.88 -18.38
N GLY A 825 -3.45 -1.45 -17.14
CA GLY A 825 -3.38 -0.07 -16.68
C GLY A 825 -4.71 0.70 -16.73
N GLN A 826 -5.78 0.10 -17.27
CA GLN A 826 -7.08 0.78 -17.39
C GLN A 826 -7.93 0.69 -16.12
N GLY A 827 -7.56 -0.18 -15.19
CA GLY A 827 -8.32 -0.50 -13.99
C GLY A 827 -9.66 -1.17 -14.30
N CYS A 828 -10.39 -1.55 -13.25
CA CYS A 828 -11.64 -2.26 -13.41
C CYS A 828 -12.77 -1.41 -14.06
N TRP A 829 -13.84 -2.09 -14.46
CA TRP A 829 -15.00 -1.53 -15.16
C TRP A 829 -14.68 -0.87 -16.51
N ASN A 830 -13.52 -1.16 -17.11
CA ASN A 830 -13.13 -0.58 -18.39
C ASN A 830 -14.03 -1.05 -19.55
N ASP A 831 -14.37 -2.35 -19.60
CA ASP A 831 -15.30 -2.89 -20.59
C ASP A 831 -16.67 -2.19 -20.48
N TRP A 832 -17.20 -2.02 -19.27
CA TRP A 832 -18.44 -1.30 -19.06
C TRP A 832 -18.39 0.18 -19.50
N ARG A 833 -17.31 0.90 -19.17
CA ARG A 833 -17.11 2.29 -19.63
C ARG A 833 -17.05 2.37 -21.16
N THR A 834 -16.42 1.38 -21.80
CA THR A 834 -16.33 1.28 -23.27
C THR A 834 -17.70 1.05 -23.91
N ARG A 835 -18.52 0.14 -23.35
CA ARG A 835 -19.90 -0.06 -23.83
C ARG A 835 -20.75 1.20 -23.67
N SER A 836 -20.61 1.87 -22.53
CA SER A 836 -21.33 3.12 -22.23
C SER A 836 -21.00 4.25 -23.20
N THR A 837 -19.73 4.41 -23.58
CA THR A 837 -19.33 5.42 -24.59
C THR A 837 -19.79 5.04 -25.99
N GLY A 838 -19.86 3.74 -26.31
CA GLY A 838 -20.49 3.25 -27.54
C GLY A 838 -21.99 3.54 -27.62
N ALA A 839 -22.73 3.32 -26.52
CA ALA A 839 -24.14 3.69 -26.40
C ALA A 839 -24.35 5.20 -26.54
N LEU A 840 -23.47 5.98 -25.91
CA LEU A 840 -23.48 7.44 -26.00
C LEU A 840 -23.34 7.93 -27.46
N ALA A 841 -22.38 7.38 -28.21
CA ALA A 841 -22.18 7.73 -29.61
C ALA A 841 -23.43 7.42 -30.46
N ARG A 842 -24.00 6.21 -30.33
CA ARG A 842 -25.23 5.81 -31.04
C ARG A 842 -26.41 6.72 -30.72
N TRP A 843 -26.62 7.02 -29.44
CA TRP A 843 -27.72 7.85 -28.98
C TRP A 843 -27.69 9.26 -29.57
N LEU A 844 -26.49 9.83 -29.74
CA LEU A 844 -26.31 11.18 -30.26
C LEU A 844 -26.54 11.28 -31.77
N GLU A 845 -26.46 10.18 -32.52
CA GLU A 845 -26.85 10.14 -33.94
C GLU A 845 -28.35 10.37 -34.14
N GLU A 846 -29.18 10.15 -33.11
CA GLU A 846 -30.64 10.20 -33.19
C GLU A 846 -31.24 11.59 -32.91
N ASP A 847 -30.41 12.62 -32.68
CA ASP A 847 -30.84 13.95 -32.17
C ASP A 847 -31.76 13.80 -30.94
N PRO A 848 -31.21 13.36 -29.80
CA PRO A 848 -32.04 12.94 -28.67
C PRO A 848 -32.83 14.09 -28.03
N THR A 849 -32.40 15.34 -28.24
CA THR A 849 -33.14 16.53 -27.78
C THR A 849 -34.22 16.98 -28.78
N GLY A 850 -34.24 16.44 -30.00
CA GLY A 850 -35.20 16.77 -31.06
C GLY A 850 -35.12 18.21 -31.57
N ASN A 851 -33.98 18.89 -31.37
CA ASN A 851 -33.80 20.31 -31.69
C ASN A 851 -33.03 20.54 -33.00
N GLY A 852 -32.56 19.47 -33.63
CA GLY A 852 -31.82 19.48 -34.89
C GLY A 852 -30.35 19.85 -34.77
N VAL A 853 -29.84 20.06 -33.57
CA VAL A 853 -28.53 20.71 -33.39
C VAL A 853 -27.39 19.72 -33.67
N ALA A 854 -26.60 20.00 -34.72
CA ALA A 854 -25.50 19.15 -35.17
C ALA A 854 -24.20 19.38 -34.38
N ALA A 855 -24.03 20.51 -33.70
CA ALA A 855 -22.85 20.80 -32.89
C ALA A 855 -23.00 20.17 -31.51
N VAL A 856 -22.19 19.15 -31.20
CA VAL A 856 -22.30 18.37 -29.95
C VAL A 856 -21.01 18.49 -29.13
N LEU A 857 -21.19 18.75 -27.83
CA LEU A 857 -20.14 18.76 -26.82
C LEU A 857 -20.44 17.71 -25.75
N LEU A 858 -19.50 16.80 -25.53
CA LEU A 858 -19.48 15.89 -24.39
C LEU A 858 -18.57 16.47 -23.33
N LEU A 859 -19.02 16.53 -22.08
CA LEU A 859 -18.26 17.14 -21.01
C LEU A 859 -18.62 16.52 -19.66
N GLY A 860 -17.62 16.24 -18.82
CA GLY A 860 -17.85 15.59 -17.53
C GLY A 860 -16.70 14.70 -17.13
N ASP A 861 -16.94 13.92 -16.08
CA ASP A 861 -16.04 12.89 -15.58
C ASP A 861 -16.31 11.56 -16.32
N PHE A 862 -15.39 11.18 -17.18
CA PHE A 862 -15.46 9.90 -17.91
C PHE A 862 -14.92 8.74 -17.10
N ASN A 863 -14.29 9.02 -15.95
CA ASN A 863 -13.54 8.07 -15.15
C ASN A 863 -12.59 7.25 -16.03
N ALA A 864 -11.97 7.87 -17.05
CA ALA A 864 -11.07 7.20 -17.98
C ALA A 864 -9.96 8.16 -18.45
N TYR A 865 -8.72 7.65 -18.50
CA TYR A 865 -7.57 8.41 -19.00
C TYR A 865 -7.53 8.43 -20.54
N ALA A 866 -6.80 9.38 -21.12
CA ALA A 866 -6.92 9.73 -22.53
C ALA A 866 -6.67 8.58 -23.53
N GLN A 867 -5.82 7.61 -23.21
CA GLN A 867 -5.50 6.49 -24.10
C GLN A 867 -6.34 5.24 -23.80
N GLU A 868 -7.28 5.29 -22.87
CA GLU A 868 -8.13 4.14 -22.53
C GLU A 868 -9.20 3.89 -23.61
N ASP A 869 -9.65 2.64 -23.68
CA ASP A 869 -10.62 2.15 -24.65
C ASP A 869 -11.89 3.01 -24.77
N PRO A 870 -12.57 3.48 -23.69
CA PRO A 870 -13.74 4.34 -23.84
C PRO A 870 -13.44 5.67 -24.54
N MET A 871 -12.25 6.24 -24.33
CA MET A 871 -11.85 7.50 -24.95
C MET A 871 -11.51 7.30 -26.41
N ARG A 872 -10.74 6.25 -26.71
CA ARG A 872 -10.37 5.88 -28.09
C ARG A 872 -11.58 5.49 -28.93
N LEU A 873 -12.60 4.88 -28.33
CA LEU A 873 -13.86 4.58 -29.02
C LEU A 873 -14.54 5.87 -29.49
N LEU A 874 -14.68 6.89 -28.62
CA LEU A 874 -15.26 8.18 -29.00
C LEU A 874 -14.45 8.88 -30.10
N GLU A 875 -13.11 8.80 -30.03
CA GLU A 875 -12.24 9.32 -31.09
C GLU A 875 -12.47 8.60 -32.43
N SER A 876 -12.68 7.28 -32.41
CA SER A 876 -12.98 6.50 -33.61
C SER A 876 -14.35 6.85 -34.22
N GLU A 877 -15.29 7.30 -33.39
CA GLU A 877 -16.60 7.85 -33.79
C GLU A 877 -16.52 9.33 -34.22
N GLY A 878 -15.31 9.91 -34.27
CA GLY A 878 -15.04 11.24 -34.83
C GLY A 878 -15.10 12.38 -33.81
N TYR A 879 -15.21 12.10 -32.52
CA TYR A 879 -15.04 13.11 -31.49
C TYR A 879 -13.56 13.47 -31.29
N SER A 880 -13.27 14.69 -30.89
CA SER A 880 -11.90 15.16 -30.60
C SER A 880 -11.79 15.62 -29.17
N ASN A 881 -10.81 15.11 -28.42
CA ASN A 881 -10.46 15.61 -27.09
C ASN A 881 -9.89 17.03 -27.20
N LEU A 882 -10.59 18.00 -26.61
CA LEU A 882 -10.32 19.41 -26.81
C LEU A 882 -9.07 19.90 -26.08
N ALA A 883 -8.80 19.39 -24.87
CA ALA A 883 -7.60 19.77 -24.12
C ALA A 883 -6.33 19.26 -24.84
N ILE A 884 -6.36 18.03 -25.35
CA ILE A 884 -5.27 17.44 -26.13
C ILE A 884 -5.08 18.20 -27.45
N ALA A 885 -6.17 18.53 -28.15
CA ALA A 885 -6.13 19.31 -29.39
C ALA A 885 -5.52 20.72 -29.18
N ALA A 886 -5.91 21.40 -28.09
CA ALA A 886 -5.34 22.69 -27.69
C ALA A 886 -3.85 22.57 -27.31
N ASN A 887 -3.46 21.43 -26.73
CA ASN A 887 -2.07 21.09 -26.42
C ASN A 887 -1.30 20.53 -27.64
N ASN A 888 -1.63 20.94 -28.86
CA ASN A 888 -0.98 20.52 -30.11
C ASN A 888 -0.95 18.99 -30.33
N GLY A 889 -1.94 18.27 -29.81
CA GLY A 889 -2.01 16.81 -29.88
C GLY A 889 -1.20 16.06 -28.82
N ASN A 890 -0.57 16.76 -27.88
CA ASN A 890 0.15 16.13 -26.77
C ASN A 890 -0.84 15.72 -25.66
N PRO A 891 -0.91 14.43 -25.28
CA PRO A 891 -1.80 13.96 -24.23
C PRO A 891 -1.38 14.33 -22.80
N GLU A 892 -0.24 14.99 -22.60
CA GLU A 892 0.23 15.50 -21.30
C GLU A 892 -0.62 16.70 -20.81
N VAL A 893 -1.87 16.41 -20.48
CA VAL A 893 -2.84 17.31 -19.84
C VAL A 893 -3.50 16.55 -18.68
N TYR A 894 -3.93 17.23 -17.64
CA TYR A 894 -4.48 16.58 -16.46
C TYR A 894 -5.53 17.44 -15.76
N SER A 895 -6.46 16.75 -15.08
CA SER A 895 -7.46 17.34 -14.19
C SER A 895 -7.46 16.72 -12.80
N TYR A 896 -6.62 15.70 -12.60
CA TYR A 896 -6.58 14.86 -11.41
C TYR A 896 -5.15 14.35 -11.19
N THR A 897 -4.78 14.10 -9.93
CA THR A 897 -3.51 13.46 -9.58
C THR A 897 -3.78 12.29 -8.64
N PHE A 898 -3.11 11.17 -8.87
CA PHE A 898 -3.24 9.96 -8.06
C PHE A 898 -1.87 9.33 -7.82
N PHE A 899 -1.48 9.15 -6.55
CA PHE A 899 -0.16 8.64 -6.15
C PHE A 899 1.02 9.31 -6.88
N GLY A 900 1.01 10.64 -6.90
CA GLY A 900 2.05 11.44 -7.55
C GLY A 900 2.02 11.47 -9.09
N GLU A 901 1.03 10.83 -9.72
CA GLU A 901 0.92 10.77 -11.19
C GLU A 901 -0.28 11.60 -11.68
N SER A 902 -0.03 12.47 -12.66
CA SER A 902 -1.02 13.35 -13.26
C SER A 902 -1.78 12.67 -14.40
N GLY A 903 -3.09 12.86 -14.46
CA GLY A 903 -3.92 12.38 -15.56
C GLY A 903 -5.25 13.12 -15.63
N SER A 904 -6.00 12.91 -16.71
CA SER A 904 -7.31 13.53 -16.86
C SER A 904 -8.42 12.49 -16.85
N LEU A 905 -9.36 12.65 -15.91
CA LEU A 905 -10.64 11.94 -15.89
C LEU A 905 -11.77 12.82 -16.43
N ASP A 906 -11.61 14.14 -16.32
CA ASP A 906 -12.55 15.14 -16.83
C ASP A 906 -12.20 15.53 -18.25
N HIS A 907 -13.08 15.27 -19.20
CA HIS A 907 -12.83 15.56 -20.60
C HIS A 907 -13.90 16.43 -21.21
N GLY A 908 -13.51 17.13 -22.27
CA GLY A 908 -14.36 17.87 -23.16
C GLY A 908 -14.11 17.37 -24.57
N LEU A 909 -15.10 16.70 -25.17
CA LEU A 909 -14.99 16.16 -26.52
C LEU A 909 -16.01 16.81 -27.44
N ALA A 910 -15.54 17.31 -28.58
CA ALA A 910 -16.40 17.88 -29.60
C ALA A 910 -16.49 16.97 -30.81
N ASN A 911 -17.68 16.86 -31.39
CA ASN A 911 -17.80 16.30 -32.73
C ASN A 911 -17.20 17.27 -33.78
N PRO A 912 -17.00 16.86 -35.05
CA PRO A 912 -16.28 17.68 -36.04
C PRO A 912 -16.90 19.07 -36.27
N VAL A 913 -18.22 19.20 -36.17
CA VAL A 913 -18.94 20.46 -36.37
C VAL A 913 -18.60 21.47 -35.28
N LEU A 914 -18.56 21.04 -34.03
CA LEU A 914 -18.24 21.93 -32.91
C LEU A 914 -16.72 22.15 -32.79
N ALA A 915 -15.89 21.16 -33.09
CA ALA A 915 -14.43 21.25 -33.00
C ALA A 915 -13.87 22.44 -33.83
N GLU A 916 -14.43 22.71 -35.02
CA GLU A 916 -14.06 23.87 -35.84
C GLU A 916 -14.40 25.25 -35.22
N GLN A 917 -15.14 25.26 -34.11
CA GLN A 917 -15.62 26.45 -33.43
C GLN A 917 -14.97 26.62 -32.06
N VAL A 918 -14.07 25.72 -31.67
CA VAL A 918 -13.26 25.84 -30.46
C VAL A 918 -12.13 26.82 -30.71
N VAL A 919 -11.98 27.79 -29.81
CA VAL A 919 -10.87 28.76 -29.81
C VAL A 919 -9.72 28.20 -28.99
N ASP A 920 -10.02 27.70 -27.80
CA ASP A 920 -9.07 27.11 -26.88
C ASP A 920 -9.79 26.24 -25.84
N ALA A 921 -9.08 25.32 -25.20
CA ALA A 921 -9.61 24.48 -24.12
C ALA A 921 -8.49 24.02 -23.19
N GLY A 922 -8.80 23.86 -21.90
CA GLY A 922 -7.84 23.38 -20.92
C GLY A 922 -8.42 23.33 -19.51
N TYR A 923 -7.58 22.96 -18.55
CA TYR A 923 -7.94 22.86 -17.14
C TYR A 923 -7.49 24.10 -16.37
N TRP A 924 -8.21 24.45 -15.31
CA TRP A 924 -7.76 25.47 -14.37
C TRP A 924 -7.24 24.78 -13.10
N PRO A 925 -5.91 24.74 -12.87
CA PRO A 925 -5.30 23.93 -11.80
C PRO A 925 -5.52 24.57 -10.43
N ILE A 926 -6.67 24.31 -9.84
CA ILE A 926 -7.07 24.83 -8.53
C ILE A 926 -7.29 23.73 -7.50
N ASN A 927 -7.33 22.46 -7.90
CA ASN A 927 -7.78 21.35 -7.06
C ASN A 927 -6.76 20.21 -7.04
N ALA A 928 -6.38 19.68 -8.20
CA ALA A 928 -5.54 18.47 -8.28
C ALA A 928 -4.16 18.67 -7.64
N ASP A 929 -3.59 19.88 -7.77
CA ASP A 929 -2.27 20.19 -7.24
C ASP A 929 -2.24 20.59 -5.75
N GLU A 930 -3.40 20.68 -5.10
CA GLU A 930 -3.51 21.18 -3.73
C GLU A 930 -3.49 20.09 -2.67
N LEU A 931 -3.05 20.43 -1.45
CA LEU A 931 -3.14 19.51 -0.33
C LEU A 931 -4.61 19.14 -0.05
N PRO A 932 -4.96 17.84 0.05
CA PRO A 932 -6.33 17.41 0.31
C PRO A 932 -6.92 18.01 1.58
N VAL A 933 -6.09 18.17 2.63
CA VAL A 933 -6.52 18.74 3.91
C VAL A 933 -6.89 20.21 3.84
N PHE A 934 -6.65 20.93 2.74
CA PHE A 934 -7.15 22.30 2.55
C PHE A 934 -8.59 22.36 2.02
N ASN A 935 -9.29 21.23 1.96
CA ASN A 935 -10.72 21.14 1.64
C ASN A 935 -11.63 21.85 2.67
N TYR A 936 -12.94 21.74 2.47
CA TYR A 936 -13.94 22.41 3.29
C TYR A 936 -14.17 21.74 4.66
N ASN A 937 -13.84 20.45 4.79
CA ASN A 937 -14.12 19.65 5.99
C ASN A 937 -13.54 20.27 7.26
N THR A 938 -14.20 20.01 8.37
CA THR A 938 -13.80 20.34 9.73
C THR A 938 -13.40 19.06 10.49
N GLY A 939 -13.12 19.18 11.78
CA GLY A 939 -12.81 18.04 12.64
C GLY A 939 -11.35 17.59 12.59
N THR A 940 -11.13 16.36 13.05
CA THR A 940 -9.78 15.81 13.26
C THR A 940 -9.09 15.48 11.93
N LEU A 941 -7.80 15.80 11.84
CA LEU A 941 -6.96 15.42 10.70
C LEU A 941 -6.93 13.87 10.55
N PRO A 942 -6.89 13.35 9.31
CA PRO A 942 -6.91 11.91 9.06
C PRO A 942 -5.83 11.15 9.84
N GLY A 943 -6.23 10.03 10.45
CA GLY A 943 -5.32 9.10 11.13
C GLY A 943 -4.64 9.65 12.39
N GLY A 944 -5.16 10.72 12.98
CA GLY A 944 -4.60 11.31 14.21
C GLY A 944 -5.66 11.82 15.19
N PHE A 945 -5.21 12.62 16.16
CA PHE A 945 -6.04 13.22 17.22
C PHE A 945 -6.05 14.75 17.18
N LEU A 946 -5.37 15.34 16.19
CA LEU A 946 -5.23 16.79 16.08
C LEU A 946 -6.38 17.36 15.25
N GLU A 947 -7.10 18.31 15.84
CA GLU A 947 -8.10 19.09 15.13
C GLU A 947 -7.48 19.87 13.98
N LYS A 948 -8.15 19.86 12.83
CA LYS A 948 -7.73 20.60 11.64
C LYS A 948 -7.66 22.10 11.97
N PRO A 949 -6.51 22.75 11.74
CA PRO A 949 -6.36 24.18 12.02
C PRO A 949 -7.32 25.06 11.20
N ASP A 950 -7.84 26.13 11.79
CA ASP A 950 -8.74 27.07 11.10
C ASP A 950 -8.11 27.68 9.84
N ASN A 951 -6.80 27.92 9.84
CA ASN A 951 -6.06 28.48 8.71
C ASN A 951 -5.81 27.48 7.57
N PHE A 952 -6.25 26.22 7.69
CA PHE A 952 -6.27 25.25 6.59
C PHE A 952 -7.52 25.42 5.70
N TYR A 953 -8.43 26.32 6.06
CA TYR A 953 -9.54 26.73 5.22
C TYR A 953 -9.31 28.15 4.65
N SER A 954 -9.76 28.35 3.41
CA SER A 954 -9.95 29.67 2.81
C SER A 954 -11.19 29.67 1.92
N THR A 955 -11.75 30.85 1.66
CA THR A 955 -12.89 31.02 0.74
C THR A 955 -12.46 31.13 -0.73
N GLN A 956 -11.16 30.97 -1.01
CA GLN A 956 -10.61 30.97 -2.36
C GLN A 956 -10.96 29.66 -3.09
N PRO A 957 -10.94 29.64 -4.44
CA PRO A 957 -11.36 28.47 -5.22
C PRO A 957 -10.47 27.23 -5.03
N PHE A 958 -9.28 27.36 -4.45
CA PHE A 958 -8.30 26.29 -4.35
C PHE A 958 -8.77 25.16 -3.44
N ARG A 959 -8.63 23.88 -3.84
CA ARG A 959 -9.12 22.68 -3.16
C ARG A 959 -10.61 22.78 -2.82
N SER A 960 -11.41 23.19 -3.80
CA SER A 960 -12.87 23.20 -3.73
C SER A 960 -13.50 21.92 -4.27
N SER A 961 -12.71 21.13 -5.00
CA SER A 961 -12.93 19.73 -5.36
C SER A 961 -11.55 19.01 -5.33
N ASP A 962 -11.55 17.72 -5.59
CA ASP A 962 -10.39 16.92 -6.01
C ASP A 962 -10.11 16.93 -7.52
N HIS A 963 -11.03 17.46 -8.33
CA HIS A 963 -10.89 17.57 -9.79
C HIS A 963 -10.76 19.02 -10.24
N ASP A 964 -9.85 19.31 -11.16
CA ASP A 964 -9.76 20.62 -11.79
C ASP A 964 -10.92 20.84 -12.80
N PRO A 965 -11.57 22.03 -12.78
CA PRO A 965 -12.59 22.33 -13.78
C PRO A 965 -11.99 22.46 -15.18
N MET A 966 -12.65 21.84 -16.16
CA MET A 966 -12.32 22.00 -17.58
C MET A 966 -13.06 23.19 -18.17
N VAL A 967 -12.36 24.00 -18.98
CA VAL A 967 -12.88 25.23 -19.57
C VAL A 967 -12.66 25.22 -21.07
N ILE A 968 -13.69 25.59 -21.83
CA ILE A 968 -13.69 25.60 -23.29
C ILE A 968 -14.19 26.96 -23.77
N GLU A 969 -13.37 27.65 -24.55
CA GLU A 969 -13.71 28.90 -25.22
C GLU A 969 -14.23 28.59 -26.63
N LEU A 970 -15.48 28.97 -26.92
CA LEU A 970 -16.12 28.74 -28.21
C LEU A 970 -16.33 30.05 -28.96
N ASN A 971 -16.01 30.05 -30.25
CA ASN A 971 -16.51 31.03 -31.20
C ASN A 971 -17.71 30.43 -31.95
N LEU A 972 -18.80 30.23 -31.21
CA LEU A 972 -19.99 29.56 -31.71
C LEU A 972 -20.56 30.34 -32.90
N ARG A 973 -20.71 29.69 -34.05
CA ARG A 973 -21.16 30.32 -35.29
C ARG A 973 -22.67 30.49 -35.26
N ARG A 974 -23.13 31.62 -35.80
CA ARG A 974 -24.56 31.88 -35.93
C ARG A 974 -25.19 30.91 -36.92
N CYS A 975 -26.30 30.34 -36.52
CA CYS A 975 -27.16 29.61 -37.42
C CYS A 975 -27.81 30.53 -38.44
N THR A 976 -27.39 30.39 -39.70
CA THR A 976 -27.97 31.10 -40.84
C THR A 976 -28.80 30.10 -41.63
N PRO A 977 -30.15 30.22 -41.65
CA PRO A 977 -30.98 29.31 -42.45
C PRO A 977 -30.57 29.35 -43.92
N GLY A 978 -30.35 28.18 -44.55
CA GLY A 978 -30.33 28.04 -46.02
C GLY A 978 -29.00 27.83 -46.76
N LEU A 979 -27.89 27.43 -46.14
CA LEU A 979 -26.68 27.02 -46.89
C LEU A 979 -26.51 25.49 -46.93
N ARG A 980 -27.07 24.87 -47.98
CA ARG A 980 -26.86 23.47 -48.35
C ARG A 980 -25.43 23.26 -48.88
N ASN A 981 -24.60 22.54 -48.14
CA ASN A 981 -23.45 21.84 -48.71
C ASN A 981 -23.72 20.34 -48.65
N LEU A 982 -23.84 19.70 -49.81
CA LEU A 982 -23.96 18.24 -49.95
C LEU A 982 -22.56 17.63 -50.03
N PRO A 983 -22.16 16.73 -49.12
CA PRO A 983 -21.13 15.73 -49.43
C PRO A 983 -21.77 14.42 -49.86
N ARG A 984 -21.17 13.80 -50.89
CA ARG A 984 -21.48 12.44 -51.33
C ARG A 984 -20.92 11.45 -50.31
N HIS A 985 -21.77 10.70 -49.63
CA HIS A 985 -21.43 9.35 -49.19
C HIS A 985 -22.60 8.38 -49.42
N SER A 986 -22.25 7.15 -49.75
CA SER A 986 -23.16 6.12 -50.26
C SER A 986 -23.64 5.19 -49.14
N LEU A 987 -24.92 5.27 -48.79
CA LEU A 987 -25.91 4.18 -48.72
C LEU A 987 -27.05 4.51 -47.74
N GLY A 988 -28.12 5.11 -48.28
CA GLY A 988 -29.46 4.54 -48.08
C GLY A 988 -30.29 4.91 -46.83
N LYS A 989 -30.05 6.02 -46.14
CA LYS A 989 -31.05 6.61 -45.23
C LYS A 989 -31.22 8.11 -45.52
N GLU A 990 -32.43 8.53 -45.88
CA GLU A 990 -32.82 9.95 -45.84
C GLU A 990 -33.10 10.29 -44.37
N LEU A 991 -32.28 11.15 -43.77
CA LEU A 991 -32.57 11.76 -42.47
C LEU A 991 -33.44 13.00 -42.69
N ASN A 992 -34.44 13.22 -41.81
CA ASN A 992 -35.14 14.50 -41.73
C ASN A 992 -34.09 15.58 -41.40
N SER A 993 -33.88 16.53 -42.30
CA SER A 993 -32.79 17.50 -42.17
C SER A 993 -33.04 18.50 -41.03
N PRO A 994 -32.07 18.71 -40.15
CA PRO A 994 -31.87 20.00 -39.54
C PRO A 994 -30.77 20.80 -40.26
N GLU A 995 -31.07 22.07 -40.53
CA GLU A 995 -30.08 23.07 -40.91
C GLU A 995 -29.60 23.75 -39.62
N CYS A 996 -28.35 23.47 -39.23
CA CYS A 996 -27.71 23.71 -37.92
C CYS A 996 -27.95 22.67 -36.84
#